data_AF-A0AAD7AXQ9-F1
#
_entry.id   AF-A0AAD7AXQ9-F1
#
_cell.length_a   1.000
_cell.length_b   1.000
_cell.length_c   1.000
_cell.angle_alpha   90.00
_cell.angle_beta   90.00
_cell.angle_gamma   90.00
#
_symmetry.space_group_name_H-M   'P 1'
#
loop_
_entity.id
_entity.type
_entity.pdbx_description
1 polymer ?
#
loop_
_entity_poly.entity_id
_entity_poly.type
_entity_poly.pdbx_seq_one_letter_code
_entity_poly.pdbx_strand_id
1 'polypeptide(L)'
;WNSWPDGDENNGNYQKEMSTKFRMQVNWAFQTSGASGRNGSDEAPDWQSGHLTVRKCLGYMKCLNEACKIIVRPKTRLKSRTQQLDDPCQCGSSITHFPCAVVSKYWVWSGGVRYQNGGVHDHIKPIEIHIAPGKEVEFEATVRAHPTAGPSRLLAGIPTADGLGPSVANISALLLNRRRINYQRSKVIPPAISTRDQHFEAALNKLRAQNPDWTIAVHWTQQARVITLQSAWMRERCLKDRVETEAVNGIVTDGAHNFFKGHNQLLFVSSAFEPQFLKCWVPVAMSYSDGASGDHHGFHFRQLMEGIGWQCNLEKRPVKEEMFANMVDFSDAQRNGFLNAHDDFWASQTDNKRSPAEIRKAGEGLVKGCRRHFEDQINRIKRISRIVHPSQQTTFSNYAHSLLHAKNVAEFQEIGRAFMGSFPLAAPWISWWMRQAHASMLFPAERTMDVDLWNSLPETNNPAESVHNRVYSMLGRNNALWHGMTGLIRSSEIFEIQYREAQREHRYSSPFPGCLTRMLLDGTPIYYGKDPQDWKKIADIYGYSKHSRHKPAVSDGPLDGRPPDTAQQLLGDAQPGGKKSSKVAQLLNAQLPASQPLSWILHQVIDTHIAIAQLPNHPDDAQDRLFRSRNSLRQQLVDSPVISGLTSPSMIYTPFASVGLLTKTSILTDFRRRGFSLFRTYVVDVRQCSGDQTDDHGQTHLQVGTPRWGGPVQLSASDFARHDGKLAKWFRSVLNHKELHSCLCWRQLDGETICDGLCALHSYIISIPRILVVELAASQFWHIPASLPPLGTTLAAAGVRYDLVGLIYSNSVLAAQTGSTVHFISRYALPDQRVFDHDGLSNGGWAVHSSSTTFKRMMTGASTKAQNVPPGYTLHTVVYHLAGGEQAQRVFRQ
;
A
#
# COMPACT_ATOMS: atom_id res chain seq x y z
N TRP A 1 -11.92 13.55 45.04
CA TRP A 1 -11.73 14.39 43.85
C TRP A 1 -13.05 14.52 43.10
N ASN A 2 -13.68 15.69 43.13
CA ASN A 2 -15.01 15.93 42.53
C ASN A 2 -14.97 16.50 41.09
N SER A 3 -13.78 16.67 40.50
CA SER A 3 -13.53 17.27 39.17
C SER A 3 -13.96 18.73 38.99
N TRP A 4 -14.49 19.37 40.03
CA TRP A 4 -14.82 20.80 40.10
C TRP A 4 -14.12 21.42 41.31
N PRO A 5 -12.78 21.51 41.30
CA PRO A 5 -12.06 22.13 42.40
C PRO A 5 -12.42 23.61 42.49
N ASP A 6 -12.84 24.00 43.68
CA ASP A 6 -13.31 25.32 44.00
C ASP A 6 -12.97 25.63 45.46
N GLY A 7 -12.37 26.79 45.73
CA GLY A 7 -11.77 27.07 47.02
C GLY A 7 -10.68 26.07 47.42
N ASP A 8 -10.49 25.89 48.73
CA ASP A 8 -9.42 25.07 49.29
C ASP A 8 -9.82 23.60 49.56
N GLU A 9 -11.08 23.23 49.31
CA GLU A 9 -11.63 21.92 49.63
C GLU A 9 -10.95 20.74 48.89
N ASN A 10 -10.36 21.02 47.73
CA ASN A 10 -9.62 20.04 46.93
C ASN A 10 -8.09 20.23 47.02
N ASN A 11 -7.60 21.05 47.96
CA ASN A 11 -6.18 21.17 48.21
C ASN A 11 -5.72 19.98 49.05
N GLY A 12 -4.70 19.26 48.59
CA GLY A 12 -4.19 18.12 49.35
C GLY A 12 -3.36 17.14 48.53
N ASN A 13 -2.93 16.08 49.21
CA ASN A 13 -2.21 14.96 48.62
C ASN A 13 -3.20 13.88 48.21
N TYR A 14 -3.00 13.35 47.02
CA TYR A 14 -3.76 12.29 46.39
C TYR A 14 -2.83 11.15 46.01
N GLN A 15 -3.34 9.92 46.01
CA GLN A 15 -2.56 8.75 45.61
C GLN A 15 -2.08 8.85 44.16
N LYS A 16 -0.95 8.23 43.85
CA LYS A 16 -0.33 8.28 42.53
C LYS A 16 -1.23 7.71 41.43
N GLU A 17 -2.12 6.76 41.74
CA GLU A 17 -3.09 6.27 40.75
C GLU A 17 -4.05 7.36 40.24
N MET A 18 -4.26 8.44 41.00
CA MET A 18 -5.10 9.55 40.55
C MET A 18 -4.52 10.32 39.35
N SER A 19 -3.20 10.47 39.24
CA SER A 19 -2.58 11.09 38.06
C SER A 19 -2.52 10.15 36.86
N THR A 20 -2.36 8.86 37.06
CA THR A 20 -2.23 7.89 35.96
C THR A 20 -3.59 7.46 35.41
N LYS A 21 -4.54 7.11 36.29
CA LYS A 21 -5.88 6.62 35.91
C LYS A 21 -6.82 7.77 35.52
N PHE A 22 -6.88 8.83 36.33
CA PHE A 22 -7.85 9.90 36.14
C PHE A 22 -7.24 11.20 35.61
N ARG A 23 -5.90 11.30 35.53
CA ARG A 23 -5.16 12.49 35.04
C ARG A 23 -5.53 13.79 35.72
N MET A 24 -6.01 13.72 36.97
CA MET A 24 -6.57 14.87 37.69
C MET A 24 -7.54 15.66 36.79
N GLN A 25 -8.49 14.97 36.16
CA GLN A 25 -9.48 15.59 35.27
C GLN A 25 -10.22 16.72 35.98
N VAL A 26 -10.20 17.91 35.38
CA VAL A 26 -10.86 19.12 35.89
C VAL A 26 -11.87 19.58 34.84
N ASN A 27 -13.10 19.83 35.26
CA ASN A 27 -14.18 20.28 34.40
C ASN A 27 -14.21 21.81 34.22
N TRP A 28 -13.45 22.61 34.97
CA TRP A 28 -13.20 24.00 34.60
C TRP A 28 -12.49 24.09 33.25
N ALA A 29 -12.80 25.10 32.43
CA ALA A 29 -12.01 25.34 31.22
C ALA A 29 -10.68 25.95 31.63
N PHE A 30 -9.55 25.30 31.31
CA PHE A 30 -8.23 25.81 31.71
C PHE A 30 -7.22 25.70 30.57
N GLN A 31 -6.20 26.55 30.65
CA GLN A 31 -5.00 26.47 29.84
C GLN A 31 -3.86 25.92 30.70
N THR A 32 -3.18 24.90 30.21
CA THR A 32 -2.04 24.28 30.91
C THR A 32 -0.73 24.90 30.44
N SER A 33 0.18 25.15 31.37
CA SER A 33 1.58 25.52 31.11
C SER A 33 2.51 24.66 31.96
N GLY A 34 3.66 24.28 31.39
CA GLY A 34 4.79 23.78 32.18
C GLY A 34 5.33 24.91 33.07
N ALA A 35 5.89 24.58 34.24
CA ALA A 35 6.45 25.60 35.09
C ALA A 35 7.59 26.33 34.36
N SER A 36 7.65 27.65 34.47
CA SER A 36 8.77 28.44 34.00
C SER A 36 9.97 28.21 34.94
N GLY A 37 10.75 27.14 34.71
CA GLY A 37 11.91 26.77 35.54
C GLY A 37 12.34 25.30 35.40
N ARG A 38 13.18 24.80 36.33
CA ARG A 38 13.50 23.36 36.46
C ARG A 38 12.19 22.61 36.72
N ASN A 39 11.66 21.96 35.69
CA ASN A 39 10.55 21.02 35.86
C ASN A 39 11.09 19.82 36.65
N GLY A 40 10.56 19.62 37.86
CA GLY A 40 10.87 18.47 38.70
C GLY A 40 10.55 17.13 38.03
N SER A 41 10.79 16.02 38.74
CA SER A 41 10.67 14.66 38.19
C SER A 41 9.51 13.89 38.81
N ASP A 42 8.84 13.05 38.00
CA ASP A 42 7.77 12.15 38.46
C ASP A 42 8.29 11.07 39.44
N GLU A 43 9.60 10.88 39.49
CA GLU A 43 10.34 9.96 40.35
C GLU A 43 10.89 10.63 41.62
N ALA A 44 10.66 11.94 41.80
CA ALA A 44 11.18 12.67 42.95
C ALA A 44 10.69 12.07 44.29
N PRO A 45 11.53 12.06 45.34
CA PRO A 45 11.17 11.47 46.64
C PRO A 45 10.13 12.30 47.38
N ASP A 46 10.15 13.62 47.18
CA ASP A 46 9.21 14.58 47.74
C ASP A 46 8.46 15.36 46.64
N TRP A 47 7.42 16.07 47.06
CA TRP A 47 6.53 16.75 46.14
C TRP A 47 7.04 18.09 45.65
N GLN A 48 7.85 18.76 46.45
CA GLN A 48 8.45 20.04 46.12
C GLN A 48 9.43 19.90 44.94
N SER A 49 10.07 18.75 44.84
CA SER A 49 10.95 18.32 43.74
C SER A 49 10.20 17.59 42.61
N GLY A 50 8.89 17.38 42.78
CA GLY A 50 8.01 16.70 41.82
C GLY A 50 7.74 17.52 40.56
N HIS A 51 7.32 16.86 39.49
CA HIS A 51 6.97 17.50 38.23
C HIS A 51 5.73 18.39 38.39
N LEU A 52 5.91 19.71 38.24
CA LEU A 52 4.88 20.72 38.41
C LEU A 52 4.14 21.03 37.10
N THR A 53 2.82 21.00 37.16
CA THR A 53 1.93 21.49 36.11
C THR A 53 1.05 22.62 36.63
N VAL A 54 0.98 23.72 35.87
CA VAL A 54 0.16 24.89 36.21
C VAL A 54 -1.02 24.98 35.23
N ARG A 55 -2.22 25.28 35.74
CA ARG A 55 -3.47 25.37 34.98
C ARG A 55 -4.18 26.68 35.31
N LYS A 56 -4.29 27.58 34.34
CA LYS A 56 -5.04 28.84 34.48
C LYS A 56 -6.47 28.65 34.00
N CYS A 57 -7.46 28.96 34.83
CA CYS A 57 -8.86 28.95 34.43
C CYS A 57 -9.13 30.00 33.35
N LEU A 58 -9.92 29.63 32.36
CA LEU A 58 -10.31 30.48 31.24
C LEU A 58 -11.69 31.11 31.47
N GLY A 59 -12.39 30.80 32.56
CA GLY A 59 -13.73 31.31 32.80
C GLY A 59 -14.78 30.70 31.87
N TYR A 60 -15.71 31.52 31.38
CA TYR A 60 -16.84 31.08 30.56
C TYR A 60 -17.20 32.09 29.46
N MET A 61 -18.03 31.67 28.52
CA MET A 61 -18.61 32.55 27.49
C MET A 61 -20.13 32.53 27.57
N LYS A 62 -20.76 33.69 27.40
CA LYS A 62 -22.22 33.87 27.44
C LYS A 62 -22.71 34.66 26.24
N CYS A 63 -23.91 34.34 25.77
CA CYS A 63 -24.63 35.15 24.80
C CYS A 63 -24.98 36.53 25.36
N LEU A 64 -24.90 37.58 24.53
CA LEU A 64 -25.33 38.94 24.90
C LEU A 64 -26.85 39.11 24.97
N ASN A 65 -27.61 38.24 24.29
CA ASN A 65 -29.06 38.18 24.49
C ASN A 65 -29.37 37.59 25.87
N GLU A 66 -29.88 38.41 26.80
CA GLU A 66 -30.19 37.99 28.17
C GLU A 66 -31.24 36.87 28.26
N ALA A 67 -32.14 36.76 27.28
CA ALA A 67 -33.10 35.67 27.20
C ALA A 67 -32.47 34.33 26.75
N CYS A 68 -31.27 34.37 26.15
CA CYS A 68 -30.56 33.20 25.69
C CYS A 68 -29.69 32.58 26.80
N LYS A 69 -30.06 31.38 27.25
CA LYS A 69 -29.37 30.65 28.35
C LYS A 69 -28.12 29.87 27.90
N ILE A 70 -27.65 30.07 26.66
CA ILE A 70 -26.52 29.31 26.12
C ILE A 70 -25.22 29.79 26.77
N ILE A 71 -24.53 28.84 27.41
CA ILE A 71 -23.20 29.02 27.98
C ILE A 71 -22.23 28.21 27.16
N VAL A 72 -21.19 28.87 26.66
CA VAL A 72 -20.15 28.24 25.83
C VAL A 72 -18.90 28.02 26.65
N ARG A 73 -18.32 26.83 26.53
CA ARG A 73 -17.03 26.50 27.12
C ARG A 73 -15.92 27.16 26.28
N PRO A 74 -15.06 28.02 26.86
CA PRO A 74 -13.92 28.58 26.14
C PRO A 74 -12.97 27.46 25.68
N LYS A 75 -12.62 27.45 24.40
CA LYS A 75 -11.56 26.58 23.89
C LYS A 75 -10.23 26.99 24.48
N THR A 76 -9.37 25.99 24.67
CA THR A 76 -8.11 26.15 25.42
C THR A 76 -7.05 26.93 24.65
N ARG A 77 -7.00 26.75 23.33
CA ARG A 77 -6.06 27.44 22.44
C ARG A 77 -6.62 28.81 22.01
N LEU A 78 -5.77 29.83 21.99
CA LEU A 78 -6.18 31.23 21.79
C LEU A 78 -6.93 31.48 20.48
N LYS A 79 -6.40 31.04 19.33
CA LYS A 79 -7.06 31.26 18.03
C LYS A 79 -8.47 30.66 17.99
N SER A 80 -8.61 29.43 18.49
CA SER A 80 -9.91 28.77 18.65
C SER A 80 -10.90 29.54 19.50
N ARG A 81 -10.41 30.18 20.56
CA ARG A 81 -11.23 30.98 21.45
C ARG A 81 -11.63 32.31 20.79
N THR A 82 -10.76 32.91 19.99
CA THR A 82 -11.06 34.13 19.22
C THR A 82 -12.19 33.89 18.22
N GLN A 83 -12.10 32.84 17.41
CA GLN A 83 -13.19 32.55 16.46
C GLN A 83 -14.47 32.08 17.15
N GLN A 84 -14.42 31.50 18.38
CA GLN A 84 -15.64 31.28 19.17
C GLN A 84 -16.38 32.58 19.54
N LEU A 85 -15.67 33.72 19.57
CA LEU A 85 -16.24 35.03 19.80
C LEU A 85 -16.71 35.69 18.51
N ASP A 86 -16.09 35.34 17.38
CA ASP A 86 -16.51 35.76 16.04
C ASP A 86 -17.77 35.00 15.57
N ASP A 87 -17.97 33.76 16.02
CA ASP A 87 -19.14 32.95 15.70
C ASP A 87 -20.38 33.47 16.47
N PRO A 88 -21.51 33.73 15.78
CA PRO A 88 -22.74 34.12 16.46
C PRO A 88 -23.30 32.96 17.29
N CYS A 89 -23.99 33.29 18.38
CA CYS A 89 -24.78 32.34 19.15
C CYS A 89 -25.87 31.70 18.27
N GLN A 90 -26.38 30.53 18.67
CA GLN A 90 -27.47 29.87 17.95
C GLN A 90 -28.75 30.72 17.87
N CYS A 91 -28.93 31.70 18.76
CA CYS A 91 -30.02 32.67 18.69
C CYS A 91 -29.73 33.89 17.79
N GLY A 92 -28.57 33.93 17.12
CA GLY A 92 -28.12 35.01 16.24
C GLY A 92 -27.39 36.17 16.93
N SER A 93 -27.40 36.26 18.26
CA SER A 93 -26.69 37.31 19.02
C SER A 93 -25.21 36.97 19.25
N SER A 94 -24.38 37.96 19.54
CA SER A 94 -22.94 37.78 19.77
C SER A 94 -22.63 37.12 21.13
N ILE A 95 -21.46 36.50 21.23
CA ILE A 95 -20.97 35.82 22.43
C ILE A 95 -19.83 36.66 23.04
N THR A 96 -19.81 36.81 24.36
CA THR A 96 -18.75 37.52 25.10
C THR A 96 -18.00 36.57 26.05
N HIS A 97 -16.69 36.78 26.18
CA HIS A 97 -15.79 36.01 27.06
C HIS A 97 -15.63 36.69 28.43
N PHE A 98 -15.88 35.93 29.50
CA PHE A 98 -15.68 36.35 30.88
C PHE A 98 -14.52 35.53 31.48
N PRO A 99 -13.32 36.11 31.64
CA PRO A 99 -12.14 35.39 32.12
C PRO A 99 -12.20 35.12 33.63
N CYS A 100 -11.38 34.17 34.10
CA CYS A 100 -11.23 33.83 35.51
C CYS A 100 -9.77 34.02 35.94
N ALA A 101 -9.55 34.47 37.18
CA ALA A 101 -8.21 34.71 37.73
C ALA A 101 -7.59 33.46 38.38
N VAL A 102 -8.36 32.40 38.64
CA VAL A 102 -7.90 31.21 39.36
C VAL A 102 -6.82 30.45 38.59
N VAL A 103 -5.73 30.13 39.28
CA VAL A 103 -4.61 29.33 38.76
C VAL A 103 -4.35 28.17 39.70
N SER A 104 -4.61 26.96 39.21
CA SER A 104 -4.32 25.75 39.95
C SER A 104 -2.94 25.17 39.61
N LYS A 105 -2.36 24.48 40.57
CA LYS A 105 -1.06 23.83 40.48
C LYS A 105 -1.19 22.39 40.93
N TYR A 106 -0.50 21.48 40.26
CA TYR A 106 -0.31 20.15 40.81
C TYR A 106 1.07 19.60 40.52
N TRP A 107 1.57 18.85 41.50
CA TRP A 107 2.88 18.20 41.48
C TRP A 107 2.68 16.70 41.41
N VAL A 108 3.42 16.02 40.55
CA VAL A 108 3.49 14.56 40.49
C VAL A 108 4.86 14.12 41.00
N TRP A 109 4.91 13.20 41.95
CA TRP A 109 6.16 12.62 42.46
C TRP A 109 6.02 11.12 42.73
N SER A 110 7.09 10.49 43.24
CA SER A 110 7.13 9.05 43.49
C SER A 110 5.99 8.54 44.39
N GLY A 111 5.60 9.33 45.40
CA GLY A 111 4.60 9.00 46.41
C GLY A 111 3.18 9.53 46.14
N GLY A 112 2.94 10.27 45.05
CA GLY A 112 1.58 10.73 44.76
C GLY A 112 1.47 12.01 43.95
N VAL A 113 0.33 12.67 44.13
CA VAL A 113 -0.02 13.94 43.49
C VAL A 113 -0.41 14.93 44.55
N ARG A 114 0.14 16.14 44.56
CA ARG A 114 -0.40 17.25 45.36
C ARG A 114 -1.12 18.20 44.46
N TYR A 115 -2.35 18.56 44.79
CA TYR A 115 -3.13 19.55 44.05
C TYR A 115 -3.38 20.78 44.93
N GLN A 116 -3.38 21.95 44.29
CA GLN A 116 -3.73 23.23 44.88
C GLN A 116 -4.55 24.03 43.87
N ASN A 117 -5.79 24.42 44.23
CA ASN A 117 -6.69 25.10 43.30
C ASN A 117 -6.34 26.58 43.08
N GLY A 118 -5.79 27.24 44.10
CA GLY A 118 -5.31 28.62 44.01
C GLY A 118 -6.39 29.70 44.03
N GLY A 119 -7.65 29.36 44.39
CA GLY A 119 -8.73 30.34 44.59
C GLY A 119 -10.15 29.78 44.42
N VAL A 120 -11.13 30.67 44.52
CA VAL A 120 -12.57 30.42 44.30
C VAL A 120 -12.98 30.88 42.89
N HIS A 121 -13.77 30.08 42.19
CA HIS A 121 -14.28 30.38 40.86
C HIS A 121 -15.58 31.19 40.93
N ASP A 122 -15.49 32.51 40.85
CA ASP A 122 -16.65 33.40 40.80
C ASP A 122 -17.24 33.52 39.39
N HIS A 123 -17.66 32.39 38.83
CA HIS A 123 -18.37 32.34 37.56
C HIS A 123 -19.15 31.03 37.37
N ILE A 124 -20.09 31.05 36.43
CA ILE A 124 -20.91 29.88 36.12
C ILE A 124 -20.06 28.71 35.58
N LYS A 125 -20.49 27.48 35.92
CA LYS A 125 -19.86 26.23 35.48
C LYS A 125 -20.10 26.01 33.99
N PRO A 126 -19.04 25.84 33.17
CA PRO A 126 -19.19 25.46 31.77
C PRO A 126 -19.72 24.02 31.63
N ILE A 127 -20.09 23.62 30.42
CA ILE A 127 -20.54 22.25 30.13
C ILE A 127 -19.44 21.24 30.56
N GLU A 128 -19.88 20.22 31.29
CA GLU A 128 -19.04 19.11 31.78
C GLU A 128 -18.44 18.33 30.60
N ILE A 129 -17.21 17.84 30.71
CA ILE A 129 -16.56 17.04 29.65
C ILE A 129 -15.89 15.76 30.19
N HIS A 130 -15.72 15.70 31.51
CA HIS A 130 -15.12 14.60 32.25
C HIS A 130 -16.13 14.06 33.25
N ILE A 131 -16.25 12.72 33.34
CA ILE A 131 -17.06 12.08 34.38
C ILE A 131 -16.22 12.10 35.66
N ALA A 132 -16.80 12.53 36.78
CA ALA A 132 -16.07 12.54 38.05
C ALA A 132 -15.62 11.12 38.44
N PRO A 133 -14.43 10.92 39.04
CA PRO A 133 -13.91 9.60 39.37
C PRO A 133 -14.86 8.69 40.14
N GLY A 134 -15.59 9.22 41.15
CA GLY A 134 -16.58 8.43 41.91
C GLY A 134 -17.77 7.95 41.06
N LYS A 135 -18.21 8.78 40.10
CA LYS A 135 -19.27 8.44 39.15
C LYS A 135 -18.80 7.46 38.07
N GLU A 136 -17.51 7.52 37.72
CA GLU A 136 -16.89 6.53 36.83
C GLU A 136 -16.82 5.16 37.50
N VAL A 137 -16.55 5.09 38.81
CA VAL A 137 -16.61 3.84 39.60
C VAL A 137 -18.04 3.28 39.66
N GLU A 138 -19.03 4.14 39.89
CA GLU A 138 -20.45 3.74 39.90
C GLU A 138 -20.89 3.19 38.53
N PHE A 139 -20.52 3.87 37.43
CA PHE A 139 -20.76 3.39 36.07
C PHE A 139 -20.04 2.06 35.79
N GLU A 140 -18.77 1.93 36.22
CA GLU A 140 -18.00 0.68 36.13
C GLU A 140 -18.72 -0.47 36.85
N ALA A 141 -19.24 -0.22 38.05
CA ALA A 141 -19.98 -1.20 38.83
C ALA A 141 -21.28 -1.64 38.11
N THR A 142 -22.06 -0.70 37.58
CA THR A 142 -23.26 -1.01 36.79
C THR A 142 -22.93 -1.84 35.55
N VAL A 143 -21.85 -1.50 34.83
CA VAL A 143 -21.42 -2.25 33.64
C VAL A 143 -20.91 -3.65 34.00
N ARG A 144 -20.20 -3.82 35.13
CA ARG A 144 -19.73 -5.13 35.60
C ARG A 144 -20.86 -6.01 36.11
N ALA A 145 -21.88 -5.43 36.74
CA ALA A 145 -23.09 -6.16 37.16
C ALA A 145 -23.92 -6.64 35.96
N HIS A 146 -23.83 -5.95 34.81
CA HIS A 146 -24.60 -6.25 33.61
C HIS A 146 -23.74 -6.20 32.32
N PRO A 147 -22.76 -7.10 32.16
CA PRO A 147 -21.73 -7.00 31.13
C PRO A 147 -22.29 -7.15 29.70
N THR A 148 -23.43 -7.82 29.53
CA THR A 148 -24.11 -8.03 28.25
C THR A 148 -25.03 -6.88 27.85
N ALA A 149 -25.30 -5.92 28.74
CA ALA A 149 -26.14 -4.77 28.44
C ALA A 149 -25.44 -3.82 27.45
N GLY A 150 -26.03 -3.64 26.28
CA GLY A 150 -25.56 -2.71 25.26
C GLY A 150 -25.82 -1.24 25.63
N PRO A 151 -25.18 -0.27 24.94
CA PRO A 151 -25.27 1.15 25.26
C PRO A 151 -26.70 1.70 25.33
N SER A 152 -27.59 1.27 24.44
CA SER A 152 -29.00 1.69 24.47
C SER A 152 -29.76 1.14 25.68
N ARG A 153 -29.43 -0.08 26.13
CA ARG A 153 -30.07 -0.72 27.27
C ARG A 153 -29.60 -0.10 28.59
N LEU A 154 -28.31 0.24 28.67
CA LEU A 154 -27.78 1.01 29.79
C LEU A 154 -28.43 2.39 29.90
N LEU A 155 -28.68 3.05 28.75
CA LEU A 155 -29.35 4.35 28.70
C LEU A 155 -30.84 4.29 29.08
N ALA A 156 -31.56 3.24 28.65
CA ALA A 156 -32.98 3.08 28.94
C ALA A 156 -33.26 2.62 30.38
N GLY A 157 -32.26 2.03 31.06
CA GLY A 157 -32.46 1.29 32.29
C GLY A 157 -32.52 -0.22 32.02
N ILE A 158 -31.98 -1.01 32.94
CA ILE A 158 -31.87 -2.46 32.78
C ILE A 158 -33.12 -3.10 33.39
N PRO A 159 -33.91 -3.90 32.64
CA PRO A 159 -35.06 -4.59 33.20
C PRO A 159 -34.65 -5.56 34.33
N THR A 160 -35.27 -5.43 35.49
CA THR A 160 -35.18 -6.30 36.67
C THR A 160 -36.58 -6.83 37.03
N ALA A 161 -36.67 -7.76 37.99
CA ALA A 161 -37.95 -8.32 38.45
C ALA A 161 -38.92 -7.25 39.00
N ASP A 162 -38.38 -6.15 39.52
CA ASP A 162 -39.14 -5.04 40.13
C ASP A 162 -39.42 -3.88 39.15
N GLY A 163 -39.07 -4.03 37.86
CA GLY A 163 -39.27 -3.01 36.82
C GLY A 163 -37.99 -2.61 36.09
N LEU A 164 -37.97 -1.42 35.46
CA LEU A 164 -36.77 -0.89 34.82
C LEU A 164 -35.84 -0.28 35.89
N GLY A 165 -34.63 -0.84 35.99
CA GLY A 165 -33.56 -0.30 36.84
C GLY A 165 -33.07 1.09 36.38
N PRO A 166 -32.29 1.79 37.21
CA PRO A 166 -31.89 3.17 36.96
C PRO A 166 -31.03 3.31 35.68
N SER A 167 -31.29 4.37 34.92
CA SER A 167 -30.51 4.74 33.74
C SER A 167 -29.11 5.19 34.12
N VAL A 168 -28.10 4.83 33.32
CA VAL A 168 -26.74 5.37 33.47
C VAL A 168 -26.68 6.89 33.24
N ALA A 169 -27.71 7.50 32.62
CA ALA A 169 -27.83 8.95 32.51
C ALA A 169 -28.02 9.63 33.88
N ASN A 170 -28.53 8.93 34.89
CA ASN A 170 -28.67 9.45 36.25
C ASN A 170 -27.31 9.58 36.95
N ILE A 171 -26.31 8.80 36.52
CA ILE A 171 -24.94 8.86 37.05
C ILE A 171 -24.25 10.14 36.56
N SER A 172 -24.31 10.44 35.26
CA SER A 172 -23.78 11.69 34.68
C SER A 172 -24.56 12.07 33.42
N ALA A 173 -24.85 13.37 33.26
CA ALA A 173 -25.50 13.91 32.06
C ALA A 173 -24.72 13.61 30.76
N LEU A 174 -23.40 13.39 30.86
CA LEU A 174 -22.57 12.98 29.71
C LEU A 174 -22.93 11.60 29.15
N LEU A 175 -23.58 10.77 29.98
CA LEU A 175 -24.03 9.43 29.61
C LEU A 175 -25.41 9.42 28.96
N LEU A 176 -26.04 10.58 28.72
CA LEU A 176 -27.17 10.68 27.77
C LEU A 176 -26.73 10.39 26.32
N ASN A 177 -25.44 10.56 26.02
CA ASN A 177 -24.89 10.28 24.71
C ASN A 177 -24.53 8.80 24.56
N ARG A 178 -25.28 8.06 23.72
CA ARG A 178 -25.04 6.63 23.43
C ARG A 178 -23.60 6.31 23.01
N ARG A 179 -22.94 7.17 22.24
CA ARG A 179 -21.54 6.96 21.82
C ARG A 179 -20.59 7.09 23.02
N ARG A 180 -20.86 8.01 23.94
CA ARG A 180 -20.10 8.18 25.18
C ARG A 180 -20.25 6.97 26.10
N ILE A 181 -21.46 6.42 26.21
CA ILE A 181 -21.73 5.17 26.95
C ILE A 181 -20.91 4.01 26.35
N ASN A 182 -20.93 3.85 25.02
CA ASN A 182 -20.18 2.78 24.37
C ASN A 182 -18.66 2.90 24.62
N TYR A 183 -18.12 4.11 24.52
CA TYR A 183 -16.72 4.39 24.79
C TYR A 183 -16.35 4.05 26.24
N GLN A 184 -17.11 4.51 27.23
CA GLN A 184 -16.82 4.21 28.63
C GLN A 184 -17.00 2.71 28.94
N ARG A 185 -18.05 2.06 28.41
CA ARG A 185 -18.27 0.61 28.53
C ARG A 185 -17.07 -0.20 28.01
N SER A 186 -16.48 0.21 26.89
CA SER A 186 -15.33 -0.47 26.28
C SER A 186 -14.03 -0.40 27.10
N LYS A 187 -13.95 0.51 28.08
CA LYS A 187 -12.83 0.58 29.04
C LYS A 187 -13.02 -0.36 30.22
N VAL A 188 -14.27 -0.62 30.61
CA VAL A 188 -14.63 -1.48 31.75
C VAL A 188 -14.61 -2.94 31.35
N ILE A 189 -15.14 -3.22 30.15
CA ILE A 189 -15.11 -4.53 29.52
C ILE A 189 -14.01 -4.45 28.48
N PRO A 190 -12.76 -4.87 28.79
CA PRO A 190 -11.73 -4.96 27.77
C PRO A 190 -12.26 -5.82 26.60
N PRO A 191 -11.84 -5.54 25.35
CA PRO A 191 -12.21 -6.40 24.24
C PRO A 191 -11.73 -7.81 24.58
N ALA A 192 -12.68 -8.69 24.86
CA ALA A 192 -12.38 -10.09 24.97
C ALA A 192 -11.86 -10.52 23.60
N ILE A 193 -10.56 -10.86 23.51
CA ILE A 193 -10.14 -11.88 22.57
C ILE A 193 -10.73 -13.17 23.14
N SER A 194 -11.98 -13.40 22.81
CA SER A 194 -12.78 -14.50 23.32
C SER A 194 -12.45 -15.75 22.51
N THR A 195 -11.61 -16.60 23.08
CA THR A 195 -11.45 -18.02 22.73
C THR A 195 -12.60 -18.89 23.28
N ARG A 196 -13.72 -18.27 23.68
CA ARG A 196 -15.02 -18.92 23.93
C ARG A 196 -16.13 -18.01 23.42
N ASP A 197 -16.23 -17.89 22.10
CA ASP A 197 -17.43 -17.39 21.46
C ASP A 197 -18.61 -18.25 21.98
N GLN A 198 -19.43 -17.72 22.88
CA GLN A 198 -20.71 -18.34 23.30
C GLN A 198 -21.64 -18.60 22.10
N HIS A 199 -21.29 -18.05 20.94
CA HIS A 199 -21.97 -18.24 19.66
C HIS A 199 -21.11 -18.96 18.62
N PHE A 200 -19.93 -19.52 18.92
CA PHE A 200 -19.10 -20.23 17.92
C PHE A 200 -19.86 -21.45 17.44
N GLU A 201 -20.27 -22.30 18.38
CA GLU A 201 -21.08 -23.47 18.08
C GLU A 201 -22.40 -23.07 17.41
N ALA A 202 -23.06 -22.02 17.90
CA ALA A 202 -24.30 -21.54 17.28
C ALA A 202 -24.08 -21.03 15.84
N ALA A 203 -22.98 -20.34 15.56
CA ALA A 203 -22.64 -19.80 14.24
C ALA A 203 -22.14 -20.90 13.30
N LEU A 204 -21.35 -21.85 13.80
CA LEU A 204 -20.91 -23.04 13.07
C LEU A 204 -22.09 -23.92 12.70
N ASN A 205 -22.97 -24.21 13.67
CA ASN A 205 -24.19 -24.98 13.44
C ASN A 205 -25.11 -24.26 12.48
N LYS A 206 -25.22 -22.93 12.57
CA LYS A 206 -25.94 -22.13 11.57
C LYS A 206 -25.31 -22.24 10.19
N LEU A 207 -23.98 -22.13 10.07
CA LEU A 207 -23.28 -22.26 8.79
C LEU A 207 -23.49 -23.65 8.18
N ARG A 208 -23.38 -24.72 8.99
CA ARG A 208 -23.65 -26.11 8.57
C ARG A 208 -25.11 -26.30 8.15
N ALA A 209 -26.06 -25.83 8.96
CA ALA A 209 -27.49 -25.93 8.65
C ALA A 209 -27.87 -25.17 7.38
N GLN A 210 -27.21 -24.04 7.09
CA GLN A 210 -27.42 -23.27 5.87
C GLN A 210 -26.74 -23.88 4.63
N ASN A 211 -25.78 -24.78 4.81
CA ASN A 211 -24.98 -25.37 3.74
C ASN A 211 -24.81 -26.89 3.96
N PRO A 212 -25.91 -27.67 3.97
CA PRO A 212 -25.87 -29.10 4.32
C PRO A 212 -25.05 -29.95 3.34
N ASP A 213 -24.93 -29.52 2.08
CA ASP A 213 -24.17 -30.21 1.04
C ASP A 213 -22.66 -29.92 1.09
N TRP A 214 -22.23 -29.07 2.02
CA TRP A 214 -20.85 -28.68 2.21
C TRP A 214 -20.20 -29.46 3.35
N THR A 215 -18.98 -29.95 3.10
CA THR A 215 -18.11 -30.44 4.16
C THR A 215 -17.45 -29.24 4.83
N ILE A 216 -17.81 -29.01 6.10
CA ILE A 216 -17.24 -27.97 6.96
C ILE A 216 -16.48 -28.66 8.11
N ALA A 217 -15.21 -28.95 7.85
CA ALA A 217 -14.33 -29.60 8.80
C ALA A 217 -13.71 -28.59 9.75
N VAL A 218 -13.74 -28.90 11.04
CA VAL A 218 -13.24 -28.02 12.10
C VAL A 218 -12.20 -28.80 12.89
N HIS A 219 -10.97 -28.33 12.84
CA HIS A 219 -9.86 -28.86 13.62
C HIS A 219 -9.48 -27.82 14.67
N TRP A 220 -9.58 -28.22 15.93
CA TRP A 220 -9.35 -27.33 17.06
C TRP A 220 -8.48 -28.04 18.08
N THR A 221 -7.19 -27.70 18.08
CA THR A 221 -6.25 -28.19 19.09
C THR A 221 -5.76 -27.04 19.97
N GLN A 222 -4.92 -27.34 20.95
CA GLN A 222 -4.23 -26.30 21.72
C GLN A 222 -3.28 -25.47 20.85
N GLN A 223 -2.80 -26.02 19.73
CA GLN A 223 -1.71 -25.50 18.91
C GLN A 223 -2.17 -24.91 17.58
N ALA A 224 -3.28 -25.39 17.02
CA ALA A 224 -3.75 -24.97 15.71
C ALA A 224 -5.27 -25.02 15.58
N ARG A 225 -5.80 -24.06 14.83
CA ARG A 225 -7.24 -23.89 14.63
C ARG A 225 -7.56 -23.61 13.18
N VAL A 226 -8.21 -24.58 12.55
CA VAL A 226 -8.46 -24.58 11.11
C VAL A 226 -9.92 -24.94 10.85
N ILE A 227 -10.58 -24.17 9.98
CA ILE A 227 -11.90 -24.52 9.45
C ILE A 227 -11.77 -24.65 7.94
N THR A 228 -11.97 -25.85 7.41
CA THR A 228 -11.87 -26.16 5.98
C THR A 228 -13.25 -26.32 5.36
N LEU A 229 -13.45 -25.68 4.22
CA LEU A 229 -14.65 -25.73 3.39
C LEU A 229 -14.36 -26.52 2.12
N GLN A 230 -15.23 -27.48 1.83
CA GLN A 230 -15.18 -28.24 0.59
C GLN A 230 -16.59 -28.68 0.16
N SER A 231 -17.01 -28.34 -1.06
CA SER A 231 -18.29 -28.82 -1.63
C SER A 231 -18.12 -30.15 -2.38
N ALA A 232 -19.24 -30.81 -2.72
CA ALA A 232 -19.21 -31.97 -3.60
C ALA A 232 -18.59 -31.65 -4.97
N TRP A 233 -18.93 -30.49 -5.55
CA TRP A 233 -18.35 -30.05 -6.82
C TRP A 233 -16.84 -29.84 -6.72
N MET A 234 -16.34 -29.30 -5.62
CA MET A 234 -14.89 -29.16 -5.41
C MET A 234 -14.17 -30.51 -5.39
N ARG A 235 -14.74 -31.51 -4.71
CA ARG A 235 -14.18 -32.86 -4.64
C ARG A 235 -14.14 -33.52 -6.01
N GLU A 236 -15.21 -33.38 -6.78
CA GLU A 236 -15.29 -33.86 -8.16
C GLU A 236 -14.18 -33.25 -9.03
N ARG A 237 -13.85 -31.97 -8.82
CA ARG A 237 -12.76 -31.28 -9.55
C ARG A 237 -11.36 -31.63 -9.06
N CYS A 238 -11.21 -32.31 -7.93
CA CYS A 238 -9.92 -32.89 -7.54
C CYS A 238 -9.56 -34.11 -8.40
N LEU A 239 -10.56 -34.82 -8.91
CA LEU A 239 -10.35 -35.98 -9.78
C LEU A 239 -10.33 -35.53 -11.24
N LYS A 240 -9.30 -35.93 -11.98
CA LYS A 240 -9.21 -35.68 -13.42
C LYS A 240 -9.38 -36.98 -14.19
N ASP A 241 -10.26 -36.94 -15.18
CA ASP A 241 -10.51 -38.09 -16.07
C ASP A 241 -9.45 -38.21 -17.18
N ARG A 242 -8.61 -37.19 -17.34
CA ARG A 242 -7.52 -37.16 -18.32
C ARG A 242 -6.34 -36.34 -17.81
N VAL A 243 -5.17 -36.69 -18.29
CA VAL A 243 -3.94 -35.90 -18.11
C VAL A 243 -3.85 -34.91 -19.26
N GLU A 244 -3.80 -33.63 -18.95
CA GLU A 244 -3.55 -32.56 -19.91
C GLU A 244 -2.08 -32.60 -20.34
N THR A 245 -1.80 -32.28 -21.60
CA THR A 245 -0.41 -32.17 -22.09
C THR A 245 0.33 -30.97 -21.51
N GLU A 246 -0.41 -30.00 -20.98
CA GLU A 246 0.12 -28.84 -20.30
C GLU A 246 0.40 -29.12 -18.82
N ALA A 247 1.31 -28.35 -18.22
CA ALA A 247 1.71 -28.48 -16.81
C ALA A 247 0.63 -27.95 -15.83
N VAL A 248 -0.55 -28.58 -15.82
CA VAL A 248 -1.75 -28.16 -15.06
C VAL A 248 -2.41 -29.30 -14.26
N ASN A 249 -1.77 -30.47 -14.16
CA ASN A 249 -2.44 -31.72 -13.76
C ASN A 249 -2.61 -31.96 -12.26
N GLY A 250 -1.81 -31.33 -11.40
CA GLY A 250 -1.95 -31.46 -9.95
C GLY A 250 -2.68 -30.29 -9.29
N ILE A 251 -2.49 -30.20 -7.97
CA ILE A 251 -3.09 -29.19 -7.11
C ILE A 251 -2.04 -28.14 -6.77
N VAL A 252 -2.47 -26.88 -6.64
CA VAL A 252 -1.63 -25.77 -6.17
C VAL A 252 -2.19 -25.24 -4.87
N THR A 253 -1.40 -25.30 -3.81
CA THR A 253 -1.81 -24.85 -2.49
C THR A 253 -0.98 -23.65 -2.04
N ASP A 254 -1.66 -22.56 -1.68
CA ASP A 254 -1.03 -21.32 -1.21
C ASP A 254 -1.82 -20.71 -0.03
N GLY A 255 -1.13 -19.92 0.80
CA GLY A 255 -1.69 -19.22 1.93
C GLY A 255 -1.67 -17.70 1.77
N ALA A 256 -2.83 -17.06 1.90
CA ALA A 256 -2.96 -15.63 1.73
C ALA A 256 -3.32 -14.90 3.04
N HIS A 257 -2.60 -13.80 3.27
CA HIS A 257 -2.86 -12.88 4.38
C HIS A 257 -3.93 -11.85 4.02
N ASN A 258 -4.57 -11.26 5.05
CA ASN A 258 -5.52 -10.15 4.92
C ASN A 258 -6.88 -10.50 4.30
N PHE A 259 -7.19 -11.77 4.04
CA PHE A 259 -8.58 -12.13 3.74
C PHE A 259 -9.45 -11.96 4.99
N PHE A 260 -8.98 -12.49 6.12
CA PHE A 260 -9.61 -12.35 7.43
C PHE A 260 -9.03 -11.16 8.22
N LYS A 261 -9.79 -10.67 9.22
CA LYS A 261 -9.48 -9.43 9.96
C LYS A 261 -8.30 -9.55 10.95
N GLY A 262 -7.96 -10.75 11.41
CA GLY A 262 -6.90 -10.97 12.40
C GLY A 262 -5.49 -11.04 11.78
N HIS A 263 -4.49 -10.53 12.50
CA HIS A 263 -3.10 -10.45 12.03
C HIS A 263 -2.46 -11.81 11.70
N ASN A 264 -2.88 -12.88 12.40
CA ASN A 264 -2.41 -14.25 12.15
C ASN A 264 -3.49 -15.12 11.47
N GLN A 265 -4.56 -14.52 10.96
CA GLN A 265 -5.64 -15.25 10.32
C GLN A 265 -5.40 -15.35 8.82
N LEU A 266 -5.21 -16.57 8.34
CA LEU A 266 -4.85 -16.89 6.96
C LEU A 266 -6.01 -17.55 6.24
N LEU A 267 -6.05 -17.30 4.93
CA LEU A 267 -6.85 -18.07 4.00
C LEU A 267 -5.92 -19.05 3.29
N PHE A 268 -6.09 -20.35 3.50
CA PHE A 268 -5.44 -21.37 2.67
C PHE A 268 -6.35 -21.75 1.52
N VAL A 269 -5.81 -21.83 0.30
CA VAL A 269 -6.55 -22.26 -0.89
C VAL A 269 -5.75 -23.32 -1.62
N SER A 270 -6.38 -24.48 -1.82
CA SER A 270 -5.95 -25.49 -2.78
C SER A 270 -6.75 -25.31 -4.07
N SER A 271 -6.07 -25.24 -5.21
CA SER A 271 -6.68 -25.00 -6.53
C SER A 271 -6.33 -26.12 -7.50
N ALA A 272 -7.29 -26.53 -8.33
CA ALA A 272 -7.09 -27.46 -9.44
C ALA A 272 -7.54 -26.81 -10.75
N PHE A 273 -6.93 -27.21 -11.88
CA PHE A 273 -7.31 -26.69 -13.19
C PHE A 273 -8.51 -27.47 -13.74
N GLU A 274 -9.59 -26.77 -14.09
CA GLU A 274 -10.76 -27.33 -14.75
C GLU A 274 -10.62 -27.12 -16.27
N PRO A 275 -10.34 -28.18 -17.04
CA PRO A 275 -9.93 -28.04 -18.44
C PRO A 275 -11.08 -28.11 -19.45
N GLN A 276 -12.25 -28.61 -19.05
CA GLN A 276 -13.29 -28.99 -20.00
C GLN A 276 -14.19 -27.82 -20.38
N PHE A 277 -14.63 -27.02 -19.40
CA PHE A 277 -15.66 -26.00 -19.63
C PHE A 277 -15.16 -24.58 -19.28
N LEU A 278 -14.54 -24.42 -18.12
CA LEU A 278 -14.05 -23.14 -17.62
C LEU A 278 -12.63 -22.81 -18.09
N LYS A 279 -11.80 -23.83 -18.35
CA LYS A 279 -10.39 -23.68 -18.76
C LYS A 279 -9.60 -22.74 -17.84
N CYS A 280 -9.85 -22.84 -16.54
CA CYS A 280 -9.22 -22.00 -15.53
C CYS A 280 -9.03 -22.76 -14.20
N TRP A 281 -8.22 -22.18 -13.32
CA TRP A 281 -8.02 -22.69 -11.98
C TRP A 281 -9.21 -22.37 -11.09
N VAL A 282 -9.70 -23.38 -10.38
CA VAL A 282 -10.85 -23.32 -9.48
C VAL A 282 -10.44 -23.78 -8.08
N PRO A 283 -11.04 -23.22 -7.00
CA PRO A 283 -10.77 -23.68 -5.65
C PRO A 283 -11.33 -25.10 -5.46
N VAL A 284 -10.53 -25.99 -4.88
CA VAL A 284 -10.91 -27.36 -4.51
C VAL A 284 -10.84 -27.65 -3.00
N ALA A 285 -10.26 -26.74 -2.22
CA ALA A 285 -10.45 -26.62 -0.78
C ALA A 285 -10.08 -25.20 -0.35
N MET A 286 -10.79 -24.64 0.64
CA MET A 286 -10.47 -23.33 1.21
C MET A 286 -10.58 -23.37 2.73
N SER A 287 -9.63 -22.79 3.45
CA SER A 287 -9.64 -22.81 4.91
C SER A 287 -9.38 -21.46 5.54
N TYR A 288 -10.10 -21.21 6.64
CA TYR A 288 -9.61 -20.33 7.69
C TYR A 288 -8.53 -21.05 8.50
N SER A 289 -7.45 -20.34 8.81
CA SER A 289 -6.41 -20.79 9.74
C SER A 289 -6.00 -19.64 10.66
N ASP A 290 -5.73 -19.89 11.94
CA ASP A 290 -5.21 -18.86 12.86
C ASP A 290 -3.67 -18.83 13.00
N GLY A 291 -2.99 -19.56 12.12
CA GLY A 291 -1.53 -19.60 11.98
C GLY A 291 -1.06 -20.35 10.74
N ALA A 292 0.24 -20.58 10.63
CA ALA A 292 0.89 -21.27 9.50
C ALA A 292 1.89 -22.35 9.95
N SER A 293 1.70 -22.95 11.12
CA SER A 293 2.54 -24.08 11.56
C SER A 293 2.27 -25.33 10.73
N GLY A 294 3.12 -26.36 10.89
CA GLY A 294 2.91 -27.67 10.27
C GLY A 294 1.52 -28.24 10.52
N ASP A 295 1.00 -28.11 11.74
CA ASP A 295 -0.35 -28.59 12.09
C ASP A 295 -1.45 -27.84 11.34
N HIS A 296 -1.31 -26.52 11.14
CA HIS A 296 -2.28 -25.73 10.39
C HIS A 296 -2.38 -26.20 8.94
N HIS A 297 -1.22 -26.40 8.31
CA HIS A 297 -1.15 -26.95 6.95
C HIS A 297 -1.65 -28.40 6.91
N GLY A 298 -1.27 -29.22 7.89
CA GLY A 298 -1.70 -30.61 8.01
C GLY A 298 -3.22 -30.75 8.03
N PHE A 299 -3.93 -29.94 8.82
CA PHE A 299 -5.39 -29.97 8.84
C PHE A 299 -6.05 -29.56 7.50
N HIS A 300 -5.45 -28.62 6.77
CA HIS A 300 -5.93 -28.26 5.43
C HIS A 300 -5.72 -29.41 4.43
N PHE A 301 -4.52 -29.97 4.38
CA PHE A 301 -4.18 -31.06 3.46
C PHE A 301 -4.93 -32.35 3.78
N ARG A 302 -5.12 -32.66 5.06
CA ARG A 302 -5.86 -33.83 5.50
C ARG A 302 -7.29 -33.80 4.98
N GLN A 303 -7.99 -32.68 5.15
CA GLN A 303 -9.34 -32.53 4.60
C GLN A 303 -9.38 -32.62 3.07
N LEU A 304 -8.37 -32.09 2.38
CA LEU A 304 -8.25 -32.21 0.92
C LEU A 304 -8.10 -33.67 0.48
N MET A 305 -7.19 -34.43 1.12
CA MET A 305 -6.92 -35.85 0.83
C MET A 305 -8.11 -36.75 1.19
N GLU A 306 -8.73 -36.52 2.35
CA GLU A 306 -9.97 -37.21 2.75
C GLU A 306 -11.10 -36.93 1.74
N GLY A 307 -11.21 -35.70 1.23
CA GLY A 307 -12.16 -35.34 0.18
C GLY A 307 -11.91 -36.07 -1.15
N ILE A 308 -10.65 -36.22 -1.55
CA ILE A 308 -10.25 -37.00 -2.73
C ILE A 308 -10.58 -38.48 -2.53
N GLY A 309 -10.19 -39.06 -1.39
CA GLY A 309 -10.49 -40.46 -1.07
C GLY A 309 -12.00 -40.73 -1.05
N TRP A 310 -12.79 -39.82 -0.46
CA TRP A 310 -14.24 -39.92 -0.46
C TRP A 310 -14.82 -39.89 -1.88
N GLN A 311 -14.33 -38.99 -2.75
CA GLN A 311 -14.78 -38.92 -4.13
C GLN A 311 -14.40 -40.18 -4.91
N CYS A 312 -13.19 -40.71 -4.74
CA CYS A 312 -12.78 -41.98 -5.34
C CYS A 312 -13.69 -43.15 -4.91
N ASN A 313 -14.05 -43.22 -3.63
CA ASN A 313 -14.96 -44.24 -3.12
C ASN A 313 -16.37 -44.12 -3.72
N LEU A 314 -16.91 -42.90 -3.81
CA LEU A 314 -18.18 -42.62 -4.50
C LEU A 314 -18.10 -43.03 -5.98
N GLU A 315 -16.97 -42.71 -6.58
CA GLU A 315 -16.38 -43.11 -7.87
C GLU A 315 -16.36 -44.60 -8.19
N LYS A 316 -16.22 -45.43 -7.15
CA LYS A 316 -15.67 -46.79 -7.25
C LYS A 316 -14.33 -46.83 -8.02
N ARG A 317 -13.51 -45.79 -7.83
CA ARG A 317 -12.19 -45.64 -8.44
C ARG A 317 -11.11 -45.82 -7.36
N PRO A 318 -9.98 -46.48 -7.67
CA PRO A 318 -8.90 -46.60 -6.70
C PRO A 318 -8.27 -45.23 -6.43
N VAL A 319 -7.94 -44.97 -5.16
CA VAL A 319 -7.14 -43.80 -4.78
C VAL A 319 -5.71 -44.02 -5.26
N LYS A 320 -5.20 -43.12 -6.09
CA LYS A 320 -3.82 -43.15 -6.58
C LYS A 320 -3.01 -42.03 -5.95
N GLU A 321 -1.73 -42.28 -5.67
CA GLU A 321 -0.84 -41.32 -5.00
C GLU A 321 -0.71 -40.01 -5.78
N GLU A 322 -0.67 -40.09 -7.11
CA GLU A 322 -0.49 -38.92 -7.99
C GLU A 322 -1.67 -37.94 -7.89
N MET A 323 -2.84 -38.38 -7.39
CA MET A 323 -3.99 -37.50 -7.12
C MET A 323 -3.71 -36.49 -6.01
N PHE A 324 -2.75 -36.77 -5.13
CA PHE A 324 -2.33 -35.85 -4.07
C PHE A 324 -1.18 -34.93 -4.49
N ALA A 325 -0.65 -35.07 -5.72
CA ALA A 325 0.49 -34.31 -6.19
C ALA A 325 0.21 -32.80 -6.09
N ASN A 326 1.06 -32.10 -5.36
CA ASN A 326 0.82 -30.72 -4.97
C ASN A 326 2.05 -29.84 -5.20
N MET A 327 1.80 -28.64 -5.71
CA MET A 327 2.80 -27.59 -5.81
C MET A 327 2.55 -26.56 -4.70
N VAL A 328 3.56 -26.38 -3.85
CA VAL A 328 3.52 -25.56 -2.63
C VAL A 328 4.65 -24.53 -2.61
N ASP A 329 4.61 -23.62 -1.64
CA ASP A 329 5.73 -22.74 -1.33
C ASP A 329 6.78 -23.47 -0.46
N PHE A 330 8.02 -22.96 -0.47
CA PHE A 330 9.16 -23.61 0.17
C PHE A 330 9.27 -23.33 1.67
N SER A 331 8.29 -23.77 2.46
CA SER A 331 8.40 -23.77 3.93
C SER A 331 8.37 -25.18 4.51
N ASP A 332 9.19 -25.40 5.55
CA ASP A 332 9.18 -26.65 6.31
C ASP A 332 7.78 -26.93 6.89
N ALA A 333 7.07 -25.89 7.31
CA ALA A 333 5.72 -26.03 7.84
C ALA A 333 4.75 -26.60 6.79
N GLN A 334 4.77 -26.09 5.55
CA GLN A 334 3.90 -26.59 4.48
C GLN A 334 4.26 -28.02 4.08
N ARG A 335 5.55 -28.29 3.86
CA ARG A 335 6.04 -29.63 3.50
C ARG A 335 5.69 -30.65 4.59
N ASN A 336 6.03 -30.36 5.83
CA ASN A 336 5.75 -31.29 6.93
C ASN A 336 4.25 -31.44 7.18
N GLY A 337 3.47 -30.37 7.05
CA GLY A 337 2.01 -30.45 7.11
C GLY A 337 1.43 -31.38 6.03
N PHE A 338 1.89 -31.26 4.78
CA PHE A 338 1.48 -32.14 3.70
C PHE A 338 1.84 -33.60 3.99
N LEU A 339 3.09 -33.87 4.37
CA LEU A 339 3.56 -35.23 4.60
C LEU A 339 2.85 -35.87 5.79
N ASN A 340 2.62 -35.13 6.88
CA ASN A 340 1.88 -35.65 8.03
C ASN A 340 0.41 -35.95 7.67
N ALA A 341 -0.22 -35.13 6.83
CA ALA A 341 -1.58 -35.39 6.34
C ALA A 341 -1.64 -36.63 5.43
N HIS A 342 -0.62 -36.83 4.60
CA HIS A 342 -0.48 -38.02 3.74
C HIS A 342 -0.29 -39.29 4.57
N ASP A 343 0.61 -39.24 5.56
CA ASP A 343 0.86 -40.32 6.50
C ASP A 343 -0.43 -40.69 7.25
N ASP A 344 -1.15 -39.70 7.80
CA ASP A 344 -2.43 -39.88 8.50
C ASP A 344 -3.50 -40.49 7.59
N PHE A 345 -3.63 -40.01 6.35
CA PHE A 345 -4.63 -40.50 5.39
C PHE A 345 -4.41 -42.00 5.13
N TRP A 346 -3.17 -42.39 4.81
CA TRP A 346 -2.85 -43.78 4.48
C TRP A 346 -2.79 -44.70 5.68
N ALA A 347 -2.44 -44.19 6.87
CA ALA A 347 -2.55 -44.95 8.13
C ALA A 347 -4.01 -45.24 8.49
N SER A 348 -4.94 -44.39 8.07
CA SER A 348 -6.38 -44.62 8.28
C SER A 348 -7.02 -45.60 7.29
N GLN A 349 -6.34 -45.94 6.20
CA GLN A 349 -6.86 -46.91 5.22
C GLN A 349 -6.62 -48.35 5.71
N THR A 350 -7.69 -49.07 6.00
CA THR A 350 -7.63 -50.42 6.59
C THR A 350 -7.00 -51.49 5.70
N ASP A 351 -6.95 -51.24 4.39
CA ASP A 351 -6.39 -52.13 3.35
C ASP A 351 -4.92 -51.81 3.00
N ASN A 352 -4.38 -50.70 3.53
CA ASN A 352 -2.99 -50.33 3.31
C ASN A 352 -2.03 -51.19 4.14
N LYS A 353 -1.12 -51.90 3.46
CA LYS A 353 -0.13 -52.80 4.09
C LYS A 353 1.28 -52.21 4.19
N ARG A 354 1.46 -50.98 3.72
CA ARG A 354 2.76 -50.31 3.69
C ARG A 354 3.21 -49.92 5.09
N SER A 355 4.51 -50.01 5.34
CA SER A 355 5.12 -49.48 6.54
C SER A 355 5.05 -47.94 6.58
N PRO A 356 5.09 -47.31 7.77
CA PRO A 356 5.12 -45.84 7.87
C PRO A 356 6.25 -45.18 7.05
N ALA A 357 7.41 -45.83 6.93
CA ALA A 357 8.53 -45.33 6.15
C ALA A 357 8.25 -45.34 4.63
N GLU A 358 7.56 -46.37 4.13
CA GLU A 358 7.16 -46.45 2.73
C GLU A 358 6.09 -45.41 2.38
N ILE A 359 5.15 -45.16 3.29
CA ILE A 359 4.13 -44.12 3.14
C ILE A 359 4.80 -42.74 3.08
N ARG A 360 5.69 -42.46 4.05
CA ARG A 360 6.42 -41.19 4.10
C ARG A 360 7.20 -40.92 2.82
N LYS A 361 7.93 -41.93 2.34
CA LYS A 361 8.72 -41.84 1.10
C LYS A 361 7.84 -41.59 -0.12
N ALA A 362 6.65 -42.19 -0.18
CA ALA A 362 5.69 -41.92 -1.24
C ALA A 362 5.21 -40.45 -1.19
N GLY A 363 4.87 -39.95 0.00
CA GLY A 363 4.48 -38.55 0.20
C GLY A 363 5.56 -37.54 -0.23
N GLU A 364 6.84 -37.83 0.05
CA GLU A 364 7.97 -37.00 -0.38
C GLU A 364 8.13 -36.94 -1.92
N GLY A 365 7.61 -37.94 -2.63
CA GLY A 365 7.53 -37.96 -4.09
C GLY A 365 6.33 -37.19 -4.68
N LEU A 366 5.52 -36.52 -3.86
CA LEU A 366 4.28 -35.85 -4.31
C LEU A 366 4.31 -34.32 -4.16
N VAL A 367 5.37 -33.77 -3.56
CA VAL A 367 5.49 -32.33 -3.31
C VAL A 367 6.49 -31.70 -4.28
N LYS A 368 6.01 -30.74 -5.07
CA LYS A 368 6.83 -29.88 -5.93
C LYS A 368 6.83 -28.46 -5.37
N GLY A 369 7.94 -27.74 -5.52
CA GLY A 369 8.09 -26.39 -5.03
C GLY A 369 8.01 -25.31 -6.12
N CYS A 370 7.57 -24.12 -5.73
CA CYS A 370 7.36 -22.99 -6.64
C CYS A 370 8.67 -22.34 -7.13
N ARG A 371 9.16 -22.69 -8.32
CA ARG A 371 10.39 -22.12 -8.93
C ARG A 371 10.46 -20.58 -8.86
N ARG A 372 9.32 -19.91 -9.02
CA ARG A 372 9.24 -18.45 -8.94
C ARG A 372 9.71 -17.90 -7.60
N HIS A 373 9.37 -18.57 -6.49
CA HIS A 373 9.81 -18.17 -5.15
C HIS A 373 11.32 -18.30 -4.98
N PHE A 374 11.95 -19.31 -5.57
CA PHE A 374 13.41 -19.43 -5.61
C PHE A 374 14.05 -18.28 -6.41
N GLU A 375 13.51 -17.94 -7.58
CA GLU A 375 13.99 -16.80 -8.38
C GLU A 375 13.85 -15.46 -7.65
N ASP A 376 12.76 -15.26 -6.92
CA ASP A 376 12.54 -14.04 -6.14
C ASP A 376 13.51 -13.94 -4.95
N GLN A 377 13.94 -15.07 -4.36
CA GLN A 377 15.01 -15.12 -3.36
C GLN A 377 16.37 -14.74 -3.98
N ILE A 378 16.73 -15.31 -5.14
CA ILE A 378 17.96 -14.94 -5.86
C ILE A 378 18.01 -13.42 -6.10
N ASN A 379 16.90 -12.87 -6.58
CA ASN A 379 16.77 -11.43 -6.85
C ASN A 379 16.87 -10.57 -5.59
N ARG A 380 16.47 -11.07 -4.43
CA ARG A 380 16.61 -10.38 -3.16
C ARG A 380 18.05 -10.40 -2.69
N ILE A 381 18.67 -11.58 -2.60
CA ILE A 381 20.00 -11.77 -2.02
C ILE A 381 21.06 -11.05 -2.86
N LYS A 382 20.98 -11.12 -4.20
CA LYS A 382 21.94 -10.43 -5.07
C LYS A 382 21.94 -8.90 -4.91
N ARG A 383 20.84 -8.31 -4.41
CA ARG A 383 20.74 -6.86 -4.14
C ARG A 383 21.29 -6.47 -2.77
N ILE A 384 21.58 -7.43 -1.89
CA ILE A 384 22.22 -7.18 -0.60
C ILE A 384 23.72 -6.99 -0.85
N SER A 385 24.14 -5.75 -1.10
CA SER A 385 25.53 -5.42 -1.48
C SER A 385 26.60 -5.88 -0.49
N ARG A 386 26.22 -6.07 0.78
CA ARG A 386 27.07 -6.66 1.84
C ARG A 386 27.33 -8.16 1.67
N ILE A 387 26.46 -8.87 0.98
CA ILE A 387 26.55 -10.33 0.75
C ILE A 387 27.06 -10.61 -0.66
N VAL A 388 26.55 -9.87 -1.65
CA VAL A 388 26.92 -9.99 -3.06
C VAL A 388 27.36 -8.62 -3.57
N HIS A 389 28.65 -8.48 -3.89
CA HIS A 389 29.16 -7.24 -4.45
C HIS A 389 28.46 -6.91 -5.79
N PRO A 390 28.14 -5.64 -6.11
CA PRO A 390 27.43 -5.28 -7.34
C PRO A 390 28.04 -5.85 -8.63
N SER A 391 29.37 -5.93 -8.73
CA SER A 391 30.05 -6.51 -9.90
C SER A 391 29.91 -8.04 -10.01
N GLN A 392 29.49 -8.73 -8.95
CA GLN A 392 29.36 -10.19 -8.88
C GLN A 392 27.90 -10.67 -8.92
N GLN A 393 26.92 -9.78 -9.09
CA GLN A 393 25.49 -10.14 -9.11
C GLN A 393 25.14 -11.12 -10.23
N THR A 394 25.76 -10.96 -11.40
CA THR A 394 25.59 -11.89 -12.53
C THR A 394 26.15 -13.25 -12.19
N THR A 395 27.38 -13.30 -11.65
CA THR A 395 28.03 -14.55 -11.22
C THR A 395 27.22 -15.28 -10.16
N PHE A 396 26.69 -14.56 -9.15
CA PHE A 396 25.80 -15.12 -8.14
C PHE A 396 24.55 -15.74 -8.75
N SER A 397 23.91 -15.03 -9.70
CA SER A 397 22.71 -15.53 -10.38
C SER A 397 23.02 -16.78 -11.22
N ASN A 398 24.17 -16.80 -11.91
CA ASN A 398 24.60 -17.94 -12.71
C ASN A 398 24.78 -19.20 -11.85
N TYR A 399 25.48 -19.11 -10.71
CA TYR A 399 25.62 -20.25 -9.80
C TYR A 399 24.26 -20.78 -9.31
N ALA A 400 23.35 -19.88 -8.91
CA ALA A 400 22.03 -20.27 -8.44
C ALA A 400 21.18 -20.93 -9.54
N HIS A 401 21.29 -20.45 -10.79
CA HIS A 401 20.61 -21.08 -11.93
C HIS A 401 21.26 -22.39 -12.35
N SER A 402 22.60 -22.54 -12.24
CA SER A 402 23.29 -23.80 -12.54
C SER A 402 22.80 -24.95 -11.66
N LEU A 403 22.38 -24.70 -10.42
CA LEU A 403 21.76 -25.72 -9.56
C LEU A 403 20.47 -26.31 -10.16
N LEU A 404 19.67 -25.50 -10.89
CA LEU A 404 18.45 -25.96 -11.56
C LEU A 404 18.74 -26.84 -12.80
N HIS A 405 19.96 -26.77 -13.32
CA HIS A 405 20.37 -27.43 -14.56
C HIS A 405 21.40 -28.55 -14.34
N ALA A 406 21.75 -28.85 -13.08
CA ALA A 406 22.60 -29.97 -12.75
C ALA A 406 21.99 -31.28 -13.28
N LYS A 407 22.81 -32.14 -13.90
CA LYS A 407 22.35 -33.38 -14.54
C LYS A 407 22.17 -34.51 -13.56
N ASN A 408 22.96 -34.50 -12.48
CA ASN A 408 22.96 -35.55 -11.46
C ASN A 408 23.36 -34.97 -10.10
N VAL A 409 23.16 -35.78 -9.05
CA VAL A 409 23.48 -35.44 -7.66
C VAL A 409 24.93 -35.01 -7.48
N ALA A 410 25.89 -35.68 -8.13
CA ALA A 410 27.31 -35.34 -7.98
C ALA A 410 27.62 -33.93 -8.51
N GLU A 411 27.11 -33.59 -9.69
CA GLU A 411 27.23 -32.24 -10.28
C GLU A 411 26.50 -31.19 -9.43
N PHE A 412 25.32 -31.50 -8.91
CA PHE A 412 24.57 -30.61 -8.01
C PHE A 412 25.38 -30.27 -6.75
N GLN A 413 25.99 -31.28 -6.12
CA GLN A 413 26.82 -31.12 -4.92
C GLN A 413 28.14 -30.38 -5.24
N GLU A 414 28.71 -30.56 -6.42
CA GLU A 414 29.88 -29.82 -6.89
C GLU A 414 29.57 -28.34 -7.10
N ILE A 415 28.51 -28.02 -7.85
CA ILE A 415 28.04 -26.65 -8.07
C ILE A 415 27.73 -25.97 -6.73
N GLY A 416 27.03 -26.65 -5.83
CA GLY A 416 26.70 -26.13 -4.51
C GLY A 416 27.92 -25.81 -3.64
N ARG A 417 28.93 -26.69 -3.63
CA ARG A 417 30.21 -26.44 -2.93
C ARG A 417 30.96 -25.25 -3.53
N ALA A 418 31.05 -25.17 -4.86
CA ALA A 418 31.68 -24.06 -5.55
C ALA A 418 30.94 -22.73 -5.28
N PHE A 419 29.60 -22.78 -5.22
CA PHE A 419 28.76 -21.63 -4.94
C PHE A 419 28.99 -21.11 -3.52
N MET A 420 29.00 -22.00 -2.51
CA MET A 420 29.31 -21.63 -1.13
C MET A 420 30.72 -21.08 -0.96
N GLY A 421 31.71 -21.63 -1.67
CA GLY A 421 33.08 -21.13 -1.66
C GLY A 421 33.20 -19.71 -2.25
N SER A 422 32.44 -19.42 -3.32
CA SER A 422 32.44 -18.11 -3.99
C SER A 422 31.66 -17.03 -3.23
N PHE A 423 30.63 -17.44 -2.47
CA PHE A 423 29.76 -16.53 -1.71
C PHE A 423 29.55 -17.03 -0.28
N PRO A 424 30.58 -16.96 0.59
CA PRO A 424 30.53 -17.52 1.94
C PRO A 424 29.44 -16.91 2.82
N LEU A 425 29.11 -15.62 2.62
CA LEU A 425 28.02 -14.95 3.35
C LEU A 425 26.61 -15.39 2.91
N ALA A 426 26.49 -16.05 1.75
CA ALA A 426 25.24 -16.67 1.30
C ALA A 426 25.18 -18.17 1.64
N ALA A 427 26.23 -18.76 2.23
CA ALA A 427 26.28 -20.18 2.54
C ALA A 427 25.11 -20.69 3.41
N PRO A 428 24.56 -19.94 4.40
CA PRO A 428 23.37 -20.39 5.13
C PRO A 428 22.13 -20.55 4.23
N TRP A 429 21.98 -19.70 3.20
CA TRP A 429 20.92 -19.81 2.22
C TRP A 429 21.14 -20.99 1.27
N ILE A 430 22.36 -21.13 0.74
CA ILE A 430 22.70 -22.22 -0.20
C ILE A 430 22.57 -23.58 0.48
N SER A 431 23.14 -23.71 1.69
CA SER A 431 23.09 -24.96 2.45
C SER A 431 21.66 -25.37 2.83
N TRP A 432 20.74 -24.41 3.04
CA TRP A 432 19.33 -24.72 3.21
C TRP A 432 18.76 -25.40 1.97
N TRP A 433 19.02 -24.85 0.77
CA TRP A 433 18.56 -25.42 -0.51
C TRP A 433 19.21 -26.76 -0.88
N MET A 434 20.44 -27.01 -0.42
CA MET A 434 21.15 -28.26 -0.67
C MET A 434 20.73 -29.41 0.24
N ARG A 435 19.89 -29.18 1.26
CA ARG A 435 19.33 -30.27 2.07
C ARG A 435 18.43 -31.12 1.18
N GLN A 436 18.62 -32.43 1.19
CA GLN A 436 17.88 -33.37 0.35
C GLN A 436 16.36 -33.14 0.40
N ALA A 437 15.81 -32.89 1.59
CA ALA A 437 14.39 -32.63 1.82
C ALA A 437 13.80 -31.44 1.05
N HIS A 438 14.63 -30.42 0.75
CA HIS A 438 14.23 -29.23 -0.01
C HIS A 438 14.67 -29.34 -1.46
N ALA A 439 15.85 -29.94 -1.67
CA ALA A 439 16.43 -30.06 -2.98
C ALA A 439 15.55 -30.88 -3.91
N SER A 440 14.96 -31.97 -3.40
CA SER A 440 14.06 -32.84 -4.16
C SER A 440 12.77 -32.16 -4.62
N MET A 441 12.36 -31.06 -3.98
CA MET A 441 11.16 -30.29 -4.34
C MET A 441 11.39 -29.33 -5.50
N LEU A 442 12.64 -28.98 -5.86
CA LEU A 442 12.93 -27.98 -6.89
C LEU A 442 13.96 -28.43 -7.94
N PHE A 443 15.02 -29.12 -7.53
CA PHE A 443 16.16 -29.40 -8.40
C PHE A 443 15.98 -30.77 -9.08
N PRO A 444 15.93 -30.84 -10.42
CA PRO A 444 15.75 -32.10 -11.15
C PRO A 444 16.78 -33.18 -10.81
N ALA A 445 18.02 -32.78 -10.47
CA ALA A 445 19.10 -33.67 -10.07
C ALA A 445 18.83 -34.46 -8.77
N GLU A 446 18.04 -33.88 -7.86
CA GLU A 446 17.72 -34.43 -6.53
C GLU A 446 16.25 -34.89 -6.44
N ARG A 447 15.51 -34.83 -7.55
CA ARG A 447 14.07 -35.13 -7.64
C ARG A 447 13.76 -36.56 -7.18
N THR A 448 12.75 -36.68 -6.32
CA THR A 448 12.17 -37.96 -5.87
C THR A 448 10.84 -38.29 -6.54
N MET A 449 10.04 -37.26 -6.89
CA MET A 449 8.79 -37.37 -7.64
C MET A 449 9.03 -37.99 -9.01
N ASP A 450 8.10 -38.78 -9.56
CA ASP A 450 8.18 -39.29 -10.94
C ASP A 450 8.36 -38.17 -12.00
N VAL A 451 9.03 -38.47 -13.12
CA VAL A 451 9.45 -37.44 -14.10
C VAL A 451 8.26 -36.92 -14.90
N ASP A 452 7.35 -37.81 -15.28
CA ASP A 452 6.17 -37.45 -16.06
C ASP A 452 5.21 -36.67 -15.17
N LEU A 453 5.04 -37.13 -13.92
CA LEU A 453 4.28 -36.38 -12.92
C LEU A 453 4.88 -34.99 -12.69
N TRP A 454 6.20 -34.90 -12.45
CA TRP A 454 6.90 -33.64 -12.24
C TRP A 454 6.67 -32.64 -13.37
N ASN A 455 6.81 -33.09 -14.62
CA ASN A 455 6.63 -32.25 -15.80
C ASN A 455 5.15 -31.85 -16.01
N SER A 456 4.21 -32.68 -15.54
CA SER A 456 2.77 -32.40 -15.60
C SER A 456 2.29 -31.37 -14.57
N LEU A 457 3.10 -31.05 -13.55
CA LEU A 457 2.78 -30.08 -12.50
C LEU A 457 3.27 -28.66 -12.84
N PRO A 458 2.50 -27.61 -12.49
CA PRO A 458 2.91 -26.23 -12.72
C PRO A 458 4.23 -25.88 -12.00
N GLU A 459 5.01 -24.96 -12.57
CA GLU A 459 6.24 -24.46 -11.95
C GLU A 459 6.02 -23.26 -11.01
N THR A 460 4.81 -22.69 -10.98
CA THR A 460 4.50 -21.43 -10.29
C THR A 460 3.19 -21.50 -9.51
N ASN A 461 3.08 -20.70 -8.44
CA ASN A 461 1.88 -20.53 -7.62
C ASN A 461 0.82 -19.58 -8.20
N ASN A 462 1.04 -19.04 -9.40
CA ASN A 462 0.07 -18.21 -10.14
C ASN A 462 -1.36 -18.78 -10.14
N PRO A 463 -1.58 -20.11 -10.22
CA PRO A 463 -2.89 -20.72 -10.03
C PRO A 463 -3.64 -20.28 -8.76
N ALA A 464 -3.07 -20.49 -7.58
CA ALA A 464 -3.72 -20.12 -6.33
C ALA A 464 -3.78 -18.59 -6.16
N GLU A 465 -2.76 -17.84 -6.60
CA GLU A 465 -2.81 -16.37 -6.62
C GLU A 465 -3.98 -15.85 -7.48
N SER A 466 -4.30 -16.51 -8.60
CA SER A 466 -5.41 -16.13 -9.46
C SER A 466 -6.76 -16.32 -8.78
N VAL A 467 -6.92 -17.42 -8.03
CA VAL A 467 -8.11 -17.70 -7.22
C VAL A 467 -8.22 -16.72 -6.07
N HIS A 468 -7.13 -16.45 -5.33
CA HIS A 468 -7.09 -15.42 -4.28
C HIS A 468 -7.56 -14.05 -4.80
N ASN A 469 -7.04 -13.60 -5.95
CA ASN A 469 -7.44 -12.33 -6.55
C ASN A 469 -8.94 -12.30 -6.91
N ARG A 470 -9.47 -13.43 -7.40
CA ARG A 470 -10.89 -13.54 -7.74
C ARG A 470 -11.76 -13.50 -6.48
N VAL A 471 -11.39 -14.23 -5.43
CA VAL A 471 -12.04 -14.17 -4.12
C VAL A 471 -12.00 -12.75 -3.54
N TYR A 472 -10.85 -12.06 -3.61
CA TYR A 472 -10.73 -10.67 -3.16
C TYR A 472 -11.58 -9.68 -3.95
N SER A 473 -11.72 -9.88 -5.27
CA SER A 473 -12.60 -9.04 -6.07
C SER A 473 -14.08 -9.19 -5.71
N MET A 474 -14.50 -10.39 -5.28
CA MET A 474 -15.89 -10.68 -4.90
C MET A 474 -16.21 -10.23 -3.47
N LEU A 475 -15.29 -10.44 -2.53
CA LEU A 475 -15.56 -10.34 -1.09
C LEU A 475 -14.74 -9.26 -0.37
N GLY A 476 -13.85 -8.57 -1.07
CA GLY A 476 -12.91 -7.64 -0.45
C GLY A 476 -11.91 -8.34 0.47
N ARG A 477 -11.40 -7.59 1.45
CA ARG A 477 -10.36 -8.01 2.41
C ARG A 477 -10.78 -7.65 3.84
N ASN A 478 -10.10 -8.22 4.84
CA ASN A 478 -10.33 -8.02 6.27
C ASN A 478 -11.74 -8.45 6.75
N ASN A 479 -12.23 -9.56 6.21
CA ASN A 479 -13.52 -10.15 6.58
C ASN A 479 -13.49 -10.70 8.02
N ALA A 480 -14.57 -10.50 8.78
CA ALA A 480 -14.76 -11.23 10.03
C ALA A 480 -14.94 -12.72 9.74
N LEU A 481 -14.49 -13.63 10.62
CA LEU A 481 -14.47 -15.09 10.40
C LEU A 481 -15.73 -15.60 9.71
N TRP A 482 -16.88 -15.55 10.36
CA TRP A 482 -18.12 -16.12 9.84
C TRP A 482 -18.62 -15.44 8.56
N HIS A 483 -18.45 -14.12 8.44
CA HIS A 483 -18.77 -13.41 7.19
C HIS A 483 -17.87 -13.85 6.04
N GLY A 484 -16.58 -14.03 6.32
CA GLY A 484 -15.61 -14.57 5.39
C GLY A 484 -15.96 -16.00 4.99
N MET A 485 -16.29 -16.88 5.93
CA MET A 485 -16.68 -18.27 5.64
C MET A 485 -17.92 -18.35 4.75
N THR A 486 -18.98 -17.59 5.08
CA THR A 486 -20.18 -17.51 4.22
C THR A 486 -19.86 -16.94 2.85
N GLY A 487 -19.00 -15.91 2.79
CA GLY A 487 -18.54 -15.33 1.53
C GLY A 487 -17.77 -16.33 0.68
N LEU A 488 -16.88 -17.12 1.28
CA LEU A 488 -16.10 -18.17 0.61
C LEU A 488 -17.01 -19.21 -0.03
N ILE A 489 -18.01 -19.73 0.70
CA ILE A 489 -19.02 -20.65 0.14
C ILE A 489 -19.69 -20.04 -1.09
N ARG A 490 -20.24 -18.83 -0.97
CA ARG A 490 -20.90 -18.14 -2.10
C ARG A 490 -19.96 -17.90 -3.29
N SER A 491 -18.71 -17.54 -3.01
CA SER A 491 -17.72 -17.30 -4.05
C SER A 491 -17.42 -18.56 -4.85
N SER A 492 -17.45 -19.72 -4.21
CA SER A 492 -17.26 -21.02 -4.84
C SER A 492 -18.50 -21.53 -5.55
N GLU A 493 -19.69 -21.28 -5.03
CA GLU A 493 -20.95 -21.53 -5.73
C GLU A 493 -20.98 -20.79 -7.08
N ILE A 494 -20.42 -19.59 -7.17
CA ILE A 494 -20.30 -18.87 -8.45
C ILE A 494 -19.43 -19.64 -9.45
N PHE A 495 -18.32 -20.25 -9.04
CA PHE A 495 -17.52 -21.10 -9.94
C PHE A 495 -18.32 -22.32 -10.42
N GLU A 496 -19.05 -22.96 -9.52
CA GLU A 496 -19.90 -24.11 -9.84
C GLU A 496 -21.06 -23.75 -10.78
N ILE A 497 -21.72 -22.61 -10.55
CA ILE A 497 -22.78 -22.10 -11.43
C ILE A 497 -22.21 -21.85 -12.82
N GLN A 498 -21.07 -21.16 -12.93
CA GLN A 498 -20.44 -20.91 -14.22
C GLN A 498 -20.06 -22.20 -14.94
N TYR A 499 -19.54 -23.20 -14.22
CA TYR A 499 -19.24 -24.51 -14.77
C TYR A 499 -20.49 -25.16 -15.34
N ARG A 500 -21.59 -25.19 -14.57
CA ARG A 500 -22.85 -25.82 -14.97
C ARG A 500 -23.48 -25.13 -16.18
N GLU A 501 -23.44 -23.81 -16.24
CA GLU A 501 -23.95 -23.06 -17.40
C GLU A 501 -23.10 -23.30 -18.66
N ALA A 502 -21.77 -23.27 -18.53
CA ALA A 502 -20.87 -23.62 -19.64
C ALA A 502 -21.08 -25.07 -20.12
N GLN A 503 -21.32 -26.01 -19.21
CA GLN A 503 -21.64 -27.40 -19.53
C GLN A 503 -23.01 -27.55 -20.21
N ARG A 504 -24.03 -26.77 -19.81
CA ARG A 504 -25.36 -26.75 -20.44
C ARG A 504 -25.28 -26.22 -21.87
N GLU A 505 -24.59 -25.10 -22.08
CA GLU A 505 -24.38 -24.55 -23.42
C GLU A 505 -23.64 -25.52 -24.34
N HIS A 506 -22.69 -26.29 -23.82
CA HIS A 506 -22.00 -27.29 -24.64
C HIS A 506 -22.91 -28.45 -25.09
N ARG A 507 -23.96 -28.79 -24.31
CA ARG A 507 -24.91 -29.87 -24.62
C ARG A 507 -25.99 -29.47 -25.63
N TYR A 508 -26.36 -28.20 -25.68
CA TYR A 508 -27.24 -27.69 -26.73
C TYR A 508 -26.37 -27.23 -27.90
N SER A 509 -26.50 -27.87 -29.07
CA SER A 509 -25.77 -27.51 -30.31
C SER A 509 -26.20 -26.14 -30.84
N SER A 510 -26.01 -25.08 -30.05
CA SER A 510 -26.22 -23.70 -30.46
C SER A 510 -25.14 -23.35 -31.48
N PRO A 511 -25.49 -22.77 -32.63
CA PRO A 511 -24.52 -22.28 -33.62
C PRO A 511 -23.68 -21.10 -33.10
N PHE A 512 -23.96 -20.61 -31.87
CA PHE A 512 -23.19 -19.60 -31.16
C PHE A 512 -22.81 -20.12 -29.75
N PRO A 513 -21.65 -20.79 -29.60
CA PRO A 513 -21.12 -21.11 -28.27
C PRO A 513 -20.83 -19.82 -27.49
N GLY A 514 -21.34 -19.68 -26.26
CA GLY A 514 -21.03 -18.55 -25.37
C GLY A 514 -22.05 -17.41 -25.34
N CYS A 515 -23.24 -17.53 -25.94
CA CYS A 515 -24.20 -16.41 -25.98
C CYS A 515 -25.02 -16.26 -24.69
N LEU A 516 -25.42 -17.35 -24.01
CA LEU A 516 -26.26 -17.28 -22.80
C LEU A 516 -25.43 -16.83 -21.58
N THR A 517 -24.20 -17.33 -21.48
CA THR A 517 -23.18 -16.96 -20.49
C THR A 517 -22.80 -15.48 -20.65
N ARG A 518 -22.80 -14.98 -21.89
CA ARG A 518 -22.55 -13.55 -22.18
C ARG A 518 -23.76 -12.66 -21.87
N MET A 519 -24.99 -13.18 -21.99
CA MET A 519 -26.23 -12.46 -21.70
C MET A 519 -26.54 -12.38 -20.19
N LEU A 520 -26.24 -13.41 -19.40
CA LEU A 520 -26.40 -13.42 -17.94
C LEU A 520 -25.30 -12.62 -17.21
N LEU A 521 -24.22 -12.26 -17.90
CA LEU A 521 -23.04 -11.56 -17.38
C LEU A 521 -22.90 -10.12 -17.90
N ASP A 522 -23.97 -9.46 -18.36
CA ASP A 522 -23.94 -8.03 -18.72
C ASP A 522 -23.58 -7.18 -17.48
N GLY A 523 -22.28 -7.02 -17.30
CA GLY A 523 -21.59 -6.44 -16.15
C GLY A 523 -20.12 -6.85 -16.05
N THR A 524 -19.67 -7.98 -16.61
CA THR A 524 -18.23 -8.30 -16.69
C THR A 524 -17.92 -9.26 -17.85
N PRO A 525 -17.16 -8.83 -18.87
CA PRO A 525 -16.64 -9.74 -19.89
C PRO A 525 -15.67 -10.73 -19.25
N ILE A 526 -16.01 -12.02 -19.25
CA ILE A 526 -15.07 -13.09 -18.93
C ILE A 526 -14.50 -13.63 -20.25
N TYR A 527 -13.54 -12.92 -20.82
CA TYR A 527 -12.50 -13.47 -21.69
C TYR A 527 -11.25 -12.59 -21.59
N TYR A 528 -10.09 -13.20 -21.32
CA TYR A 528 -8.81 -12.62 -21.68
C TYR A 528 -8.64 -12.77 -23.19
N GLY A 529 -8.76 -11.67 -23.93
CA GLY A 529 -8.29 -11.55 -25.32
C GLY A 529 -9.12 -12.30 -26.38
N LYS A 530 -9.00 -11.84 -27.62
CA LYS A 530 -9.28 -12.69 -28.78
C LYS A 530 -8.17 -13.75 -28.78
N ASP A 531 -8.55 -15.01 -28.62
CA ASP A 531 -7.71 -16.23 -28.59
C ASP A 531 -7.50 -16.81 -27.16
N PRO A 532 -8.09 -18.00 -26.84
CA PRO A 532 -8.02 -18.66 -25.52
C PRO A 532 -6.61 -19.01 -24.99
N GLN A 533 -5.54 -18.66 -25.72
CA GLN A 533 -4.16 -19.04 -25.45
C GLN A 533 -3.19 -17.85 -25.32
N ASP A 534 -3.66 -16.61 -25.21
CA ASP A 534 -2.79 -15.42 -25.15
C ASP A 534 -1.79 -15.40 -23.97
N TRP A 535 -2.07 -16.12 -22.87
CA TRP A 535 -1.11 -16.30 -21.79
C TRP A 535 0.12 -17.11 -22.21
N LYS A 536 -0.01 -17.98 -23.23
CA LYS A 536 1.10 -18.71 -23.85
C LYS A 536 1.97 -17.77 -24.68
N LYS A 537 1.36 -16.87 -25.46
CA LYS A 537 2.12 -15.83 -26.20
C LYS A 537 2.89 -14.91 -25.25
N ILE A 538 2.30 -14.55 -24.10
CA ILE A 538 3.01 -13.74 -23.08
C ILE A 538 4.12 -14.54 -22.38
N ALA A 539 3.90 -15.83 -22.10
CA ALA A 539 4.92 -16.72 -21.55
C ALA A 539 6.06 -17.02 -22.56
N ASP A 540 5.76 -17.12 -23.85
CA ASP A 540 6.74 -17.33 -24.93
C ASP A 540 7.56 -16.06 -25.19
N ILE A 541 6.95 -14.88 -25.10
CA ILE A 541 7.64 -13.59 -25.32
C ILE A 541 8.48 -13.17 -24.11
N TYR A 542 8.03 -13.47 -22.88
CA TYR A 542 8.65 -12.94 -21.65
C TYR A 542 9.17 -14.00 -20.67
N GLY A 543 8.89 -15.29 -20.89
CA GLY A 543 9.20 -16.38 -19.97
C GLY A 543 8.23 -16.54 -18.78
N TYR A 544 7.14 -15.76 -18.71
CA TYR A 544 6.13 -15.83 -17.63
C TYR A 544 4.82 -15.15 -18.01
N SER A 545 3.69 -15.60 -17.43
CA SER A 545 2.34 -15.13 -17.78
C SER A 545 1.77 -14.00 -16.87
N LYS A 546 2.42 -13.67 -15.75
CA LYS A 546 2.19 -12.46 -14.90
C LYS A 546 3.30 -12.32 -13.85
N HIS A 547 3.64 -11.09 -13.46
CA HIS A 547 4.49 -10.82 -12.29
C HIS A 547 3.69 -11.01 -10.99
N SER A 548 4.00 -12.07 -10.24
CA SER A 548 3.56 -12.21 -8.85
C SER A 548 3.93 -10.94 -8.06
N ARG A 549 2.98 -10.49 -7.23
CA ARG A 549 3.14 -9.36 -6.31
C ARG A 549 3.15 -9.81 -4.87
N HIS A 550 3.43 -11.06 -4.60
CA HIS A 550 3.61 -11.47 -3.23
C HIS A 550 4.98 -11.01 -2.73
N LYS A 551 4.97 -10.09 -1.77
CA LYS A 551 6.03 -10.07 -0.77
C LYS A 551 5.82 -11.34 0.05
N PRO A 552 6.81 -12.25 0.16
CA PRO A 552 6.72 -13.30 1.15
C PRO A 552 6.56 -12.64 2.52
N ALA A 553 5.68 -13.21 3.34
CA ALA A 553 5.52 -12.79 4.71
C ALA A 553 6.88 -12.77 5.40
N VAL A 554 7.27 -11.61 5.92
CA VAL A 554 8.28 -11.54 6.97
C VAL A 554 7.53 -11.95 8.22
N SER A 555 7.72 -13.19 8.67
CA SER A 555 7.24 -13.59 9.98
C SER A 555 8.14 -12.94 11.02
N ASP A 556 7.62 -11.98 11.79
CA ASP A 556 8.25 -11.53 13.04
C ASP A 556 8.03 -12.56 14.18
N GLY A 557 7.95 -13.85 13.83
CA GLY A 557 7.81 -14.99 14.74
C GLY A 557 9.04 -15.91 14.66
N PRO A 558 9.16 -16.90 15.56
CA PRO A 558 10.27 -17.85 15.54
C PRO A 558 10.32 -18.52 14.16
N LEU A 559 11.53 -18.58 13.57
CA LEU A 559 11.84 -19.09 12.22
C LEU A 559 10.79 -20.10 11.70
N ASP A 560 9.99 -19.69 10.73
CA ASP A 560 8.92 -20.49 10.10
C ASP A 560 9.45 -21.61 9.15
N GLY A 561 10.75 -21.92 9.26
CA GLY A 561 11.45 -22.91 8.46
C GLY A 561 11.75 -22.50 7.02
N ARG A 562 11.57 -21.22 6.65
CA ARG A 562 11.96 -20.70 5.33
C ARG A 562 13.48 -20.56 5.18
N PRO A 563 14.01 -20.57 3.95
CA PRO A 563 15.42 -20.28 3.71
C PRO A 563 15.79 -18.88 4.21
N PRO A 564 16.96 -18.69 4.84
CA PRO A 564 17.41 -17.38 5.28
C PRO A 564 17.74 -16.51 4.05
N ASP A 565 16.90 -15.54 3.73
CA ASP A 565 17.02 -14.74 2.50
C ASP A 565 17.12 -13.22 2.77
N THR A 566 17.23 -12.83 4.04
CA THR A 566 17.37 -11.44 4.49
C THR A 566 18.77 -11.15 5.00
N ALA A 567 19.18 -9.87 4.94
CA ALA A 567 20.48 -9.43 5.43
C ALA A 567 20.68 -9.73 6.93
N GLN A 568 19.61 -9.65 7.72
CA GLN A 568 19.65 -9.96 9.16
C GLN A 568 19.90 -11.44 9.41
N GLN A 569 19.17 -12.33 8.71
CA GLN A 569 19.32 -13.78 8.86
C GLN A 569 20.69 -14.30 8.39
N LEU A 570 21.28 -13.65 7.37
CA LEU A 570 22.53 -14.10 6.75
C LEU A 570 23.79 -13.59 7.44
N LEU A 571 23.74 -12.43 8.13
CA LEU A 571 24.92 -11.82 8.76
C LEU A 571 25.03 -12.08 10.28
N GLY A 572 23.97 -12.55 10.92
CA GLY A 572 23.95 -12.78 12.38
C GLY A 572 23.97 -11.49 13.20
N ASP A 573 23.57 -11.58 14.47
CA ASP A 573 23.58 -10.44 15.39
C ASP A 573 25.00 -10.11 15.85
N ALA A 574 25.47 -8.90 15.56
CA ALA A 574 26.68 -8.37 16.19
C ALA A 574 26.40 -8.08 17.69
N GLN A 575 27.25 -8.60 18.57
CA GLN A 575 27.21 -8.37 20.02
C GLN A 575 27.31 -6.85 20.37
N PRO A 576 26.70 -6.41 21.50
CA PRO A 576 26.27 -5.04 21.68
C PRO A 576 27.39 -4.14 22.23
N GLY A 577 27.88 -3.24 21.36
CA GLY A 577 28.64 -2.06 21.75
C GLY A 577 27.81 -0.78 21.59
N GLY A 578 27.43 -0.15 22.70
CA GLY A 578 27.24 1.31 22.83
C GLY A 578 26.20 2.02 21.93
N LYS A 579 24.99 2.21 22.48
CA LYS A 579 23.85 3.04 22.03
C LYS A 579 24.17 4.27 21.14
N LYS A 580 23.42 4.39 20.03
CA LYS A 580 22.50 5.53 19.73
C LYS A 580 21.32 5.03 18.85
N SER A 581 20.25 4.61 19.51
CA SER A 581 18.96 4.26 18.90
C SER A 581 18.27 5.53 18.38
N SER A 582 17.98 5.55 17.08
CA SER A 582 17.14 6.55 16.42
C SER A 582 15.65 6.23 16.64
N LYS A 583 14.94 7.11 17.36
CA LYS A 583 13.47 7.15 17.42
C LYS A 583 12.89 7.74 16.13
N VAL A 584 13.03 7.04 15.00
CA VAL A 584 12.36 7.38 13.72
C VAL A 584 11.42 6.26 13.23
N ALA A 585 11.41 5.08 13.87
CA ALA A 585 10.64 3.90 13.44
C ALA A 585 9.16 3.83 13.91
N GLN A 586 8.51 4.94 14.28
CA GLN A 586 7.09 4.93 14.72
C GLN A 586 6.19 5.96 14.02
N LEU A 587 6.34 6.14 12.70
CA LEU A 587 5.45 7.02 11.91
C LEU A 587 5.04 6.48 10.51
N LEU A 588 5.00 5.17 10.30
CA LEU A 588 4.60 4.58 8.99
C LEU A 588 3.50 3.52 9.08
N ASN A 589 2.44 3.77 9.86
CA ASN A 589 1.19 3.01 9.75
C ASN A 589 -0.04 3.93 9.79
N ALA A 590 -0.38 4.49 8.64
CA ALA A 590 -1.73 4.93 8.30
C ALA A 590 -2.00 4.52 6.84
N GLN A 591 -2.91 3.56 6.64
CA GLN A 591 -3.50 3.31 5.33
C GLN A 591 -4.28 4.54 4.88
N LEU A 592 -4.13 4.87 3.60
CA LEU A 592 -4.97 5.82 2.89
C LEU A 592 -6.11 5.09 2.18
N PRO A 593 -7.33 5.67 2.11
CA PRO A 593 -8.50 5.04 1.49
C PRO A 593 -8.42 5.01 -0.05
N ALA A 594 -9.15 4.04 -0.64
CA ALA A 594 -9.23 3.78 -2.06
C ALA A 594 -9.97 4.89 -2.84
N SER A 595 -9.22 5.72 -3.56
CA SER A 595 -9.58 6.22 -4.90
C SER A 595 -8.36 6.90 -5.55
N GLN A 596 -8.13 6.61 -6.83
CA GLN A 596 -7.49 7.45 -7.87
C GLN A 596 -6.00 7.90 -7.79
N PRO A 597 -5.05 7.37 -8.59
CA PRO A 597 -3.63 7.42 -8.23
C PRO A 597 -2.81 8.68 -8.56
N LEU A 598 -3.41 9.79 -8.98
CA LEU A 598 -2.68 11.07 -9.08
C LEU A 598 -3.61 12.25 -8.84
N SER A 599 -4.85 12.14 -9.33
CA SER A 599 -5.93 13.04 -8.91
C SER A 599 -6.20 12.92 -7.43
N TRP A 600 -6.12 11.75 -6.76
CA TRP A 600 -6.30 11.70 -5.30
C TRP A 600 -5.07 12.13 -4.50
N ILE A 601 -3.84 12.11 -5.01
CA ILE A 601 -2.72 12.72 -4.28
C ILE A 601 -2.82 14.24 -4.42
N LEU A 602 -3.11 14.75 -5.62
CA LEU A 602 -3.38 16.17 -5.85
C LEU A 602 -4.67 16.64 -5.17
N HIS A 603 -5.74 15.85 -5.16
CA HIS A 603 -6.99 16.10 -4.45
C HIS A 603 -6.83 15.84 -2.96
N GLN A 604 -6.00 14.93 -2.46
CA GLN A 604 -5.74 14.88 -1.03
C GLN A 604 -4.95 16.11 -0.62
N VAL A 605 -3.99 16.58 -1.41
CA VAL A 605 -3.31 17.84 -1.11
C VAL A 605 -4.26 19.03 -1.25
N ILE A 606 -5.10 19.08 -2.30
CA ILE A 606 -6.05 20.16 -2.60
C ILE A 606 -7.30 20.09 -1.70
N ASP A 607 -7.97 18.96 -1.53
CA ASP A 607 -9.05 18.69 -0.57
C ASP A 607 -8.55 18.82 0.87
N THR A 608 -7.30 18.47 1.19
CA THR A 608 -6.71 18.83 2.50
C THR A 608 -6.51 20.34 2.59
N HIS A 609 -6.07 21.03 1.52
CA HIS A 609 -5.99 22.50 1.50
C HIS A 609 -7.38 23.17 1.59
N ILE A 610 -8.41 22.65 0.92
CA ILE A 610 -9.79 23.15 0.88
C ILE A 610 -10.49 22.84 2.22
N ALA A 611 -10.32 21.63 2.77
CA ALA A 611 -10.82 21.27 4.09
C ALA A 611 -10.11 22.05 5.21
N ILE A 612 -8.82 22.35 5.07
CA ILE A 612 -8.10 23.25 5.99
C ILE A 612 -8.60 24.70 5.86
N ALA A 613 -8.94 25.16 4.65
CA ALA A 613 -9.52 26.49 4.41
C ALA A 613 -10.97 26.62 4.91
N GLN A 614 -11.70 25.51 5.07
CA GLN A 614 -13.10 25.47 5.50
C GLN A 614 -13.29 25.09 6.99
N LEU A 615 -12.23 24.74 7.73
CA LEU A 615 -12.33 24.33 9.12
C LEU A 615 -12.21 25.53 10.10
N PRO A 616 -13.13 25.67 11.07
CA PRO A 616 -13.03 26.69 12.11
C PRO A 616 -11.91 26.31 13.11
N ASN A 617 -10.78 27.00 13.04
CA ASN A 617 -9.67 27.07 14.01
C ASN A 617 -8.75 25.84 14.26
N HIS A 618 -7.56 25.81 13.64
CA HIS A 618 -6.25 25.98 14.33
C HIS A 618 -5.07 25.84 13.35
N PRO A 619 -4.20 26.87 13.20
CA PRO A 619 -3.14 26.90 12.20
C PRO A 619 -1.98 25.96 12.55
N ASP A 620 -1.65 25.81 13.83
CA ASP A 620 -0.47 25.05 14.26
C ASP A 620 -0.62 23.53 14.05
N ASP A 621 -1.86 23.01 14.06
CA ASP A 621 -2.17 21.59 13.88
C ASP A 621 -2.24 21.19 12.41
N ALA A 622 -2.64 22.13 11.55
CA ALA A 622 -2.58 21.97 10.10
C ALA A 622 -1.12 22.03 9.61
N GLN A 623 -0.33 22.92 10.21
CA GLN A 623 1.09 23.12 9.94
C GLN A 623 1.92 21.87 10.22
N ASP A 624 1.80 21.28 11.41
CA ASP A 624 2.57 20.08 11.76
C ASP A 624 2.17 18.84 10.93
N ARG A 625 0.91 18.76 10.51
CA ARG A 625 0.42 17.71 9.60
C ARG A 625 0.91 17.89 8.16
N LEU A 626 0.95 19.13 7.66
CA LEU A 626 1.56 19.45 6.37
C LEU A 626 3.06 19.16 6.37
N PHE A 627 3.76 19.50 7.46
CA PHE A 627 5.18 19.17 7.62
C PHE A 627 5.44 17.67 7.63
N ARG A 628 4.68 16.90 8.41
CA ARG A 628 4.82 15.43 8.45
C ARG A 628 4.50 14.79 7.11
N SER A 629 3.45 15.24 6.42
CA SER A 629 3.07 14.71 5.11
C SER A 629 4.10 15.04 4.03
N ARG A 630 4.58 16.29 3.99
CA ARG A 630 5.65 16.72 3.07
C ARG A 630 6.96 15.95 3.32
N ASN A 631 7.38 15.83 4.58
CA ASN A 631 8.63 15.16 4.92
C ASN A 631 8.54 13.64 4.68
N SER A 632 7.38 13.02 4.92
CA SER A 632 7.13 11.62 4.57
C SER A 632 7.20 11.40 3.06
N LEU A 633 6.61 12.28 2.25
CA LEU A 633 6.72 12.23 0.79
C LEU A 633 8.17 12.40 0.32
N ARG A 634 8.91 13.37 0.88
CA ARG A 634 10.35 13.54 0.59
C ARG A 634 11.15 12.29 0.90
N GLN A 635 10.95 11.67 2.06
CA GLN A 635 11.64 10.45 2.46
C GLN A 635 11.31 9.29 1.51
N GLN A 636 10.04 9.12 1.13
CA GLN A 636 9.62 8.11 0.15
C GLN A 636 10.25 8.31 -1.23
N LEU A 637 10.48 9.57 -1.65
CA LEU A 637 11.16 9.88 -2.91
C LEU A 637 12.67 9.62 -2.84
N VAL A 638 13.31 9.89 -1.70
CA VAL A 638 14.75 9.63 -1.45
C VAL A 638 15.04 8.13 -1.37
N ASP A 639 14.17 7.36 -0.69
CA ASP A 639 14.32 5.91 -0.53
C ASP A 639 13.91 5.13 -1.80
N SER A 640 13.39 5.83 -2.81
CA SER A 640 13.01 5.25 -4.08
C SER A 640 14.24 5.13 -5.00
N PRO A 641 14.44 4.02 -5.73
CA PRO A 641 15.53 3.84 -6.71
C PRO A 641 15.38 4.72 -7.97
N VAL A 642 14.58 5.78 -7.86
CA VAL A 642 14.01 6.60 -8.91
C VAL A 642 14.88 7.81 -9.21
N ILE A 643 15.68 8.30 -8.26
CA ILE A 643 16.66 9.36 -8.48
C ILE A 643 18.05 8.69 -8.53
N SER A 644 18.51 8.40 -9.75
CA SER A 644 19.80 7.73 -10.02
C SER A 644 21.02 8.64 -9.89
N GLY A 645 20.83 9.94 -9.66
CA GLY A 645 21.90 10.94 -9.48
C GLY A 645 21.51 12.34 -9.96
N LEU A 646 22.29 13.34 -9.58
CA LEU A 646 22.04 14.76 -9.87
C LEU A 646 22.23 15.16 -11.34
N THR A 647 22.80 14.27 -12.15
CA THR A 647 22.97 14.44 -13.59
C THR A 647 22.07 13.48 -14.38
N SER A 648 21.22 12.71 -13.69
CA SER A 648 20.33 11.75 -14.33
C SER A 648 19.29 12.47 -15.18
N PRO A 649 19.05 12.03 -16.42
CA PRO A 649 17.93 12.53 -17.21
C PRO A 649 16.64 12.37 -16.43
N SER A 650 15.78 13.39 -16.49
CA SER A 650 14.45 13.38 -15.86
C SER A 650 14.43 13.48 -14.33
N MET A 651 15.49 13.93 -13.65
CA MET A 651 15.57 13.95 -12.17
C MET A 651 14.30 14.48 -11.47
N ILE A 652 13.69 15.53 -12.03
CA ILE A 652 12.46 16.13 -11.49
C ILE A 652 11.20 15.35 -11.89
N TYR A 653 11.24 14.64 -13.02
CA TYR A 653 10.15 13.81 -13.52
C TYR A 653 10.11 12.40 -12.94
N THR A 654 11.26 11.83 -12.55
CA THR A 654 11.32 10.42 -12.16
C THR A 654 10.39 10.10 -10.98
N PRO A 655 10.28 10.95 -9.94
CA PRO A 655 9.23 10.84 -8.92
C PRO A 655 7.81 10.70 -9.49
N PHE A 656 7.44 11.50 -10.49
CA PHE A 656 6.07 11.51 -11.04
C PHE A 656 5.82 10.39 -12.06
N ALA A 657 6.82 10.07 -12.89
CA ALA A 657 6.77 8.95 -13.83
C ALA A 657 6.75 7.60 -13.10
N SER A 658 7.45 7.50 -11.97
CA SER A 658 7.46 6.31 -11.11
C SER A 658 6.16 6.14 -10.33
N VAL A 659 5.45 7.19 -9.93
CA VAL A 659 4.07 7.05 -9.41
C VAL A 659 3.13 6.43 -10.47
N GLY A 660 3.34 6.72 -11.76
CA GLY A 660 2.67 6.02 -12.86
C GLY A 660 3.09 4.54 -13.04
N LEU A 661 4.33 4.19 -12.68
CA LEU A 661 4.85 2.81 -12.72
C LEU A 661 4.50 1.98 -11.46
N LEU A 662 4.43 2.63 -10.30
CA LEU A 662 4.04 2.06 -9.00
C LEU A 662 2.54 1.73 -8.96
N THR A 663 1.75 2.36 -9.81
CA THR A 663 0.29 2.13 -9.93
C THR A 663 0.04 1.01 -10.91
N LYS A 664 0.19 -0.19 -10.37
CA LYS A 664 0.18 -1.47 -11.06
C LYS A 664 -1.28 -1.97 -11.22
N THR A 665 -2.22 -1.20 -11.77
CA THR A 665 -3.61 -1.67 -12.02
C THR A 665 -4.00 -1.53 -13.50
N SER A 666 -4.70 -2.53 -14.04
CA SER A 666 -5.17 -2.59 -15.45
C SER A 666 -6.27 -1.57 -15.79
N ILE A 667 -6.82 -0.87 -14.79
CA ILE A 667 -7.85 0.18 -14.93
C ILE A 667 -7.23 1.51 -15.44
N LEU A 668 -5.90 1.58 -15.60
CA LEU A 668 -5.17 2.85 -15.77
C LEU A 668 -4.53 3.07 -17.13
N THR A 669 -4.87 2.35 -18.21
CA THR A 669 -4.31 2.70 -19.54
C THR A 669 -4.63 4.16 -19.92
N ASP A 670 -5.87 4.59 -19.66
CA ASP A 670 -6.31 5.96 -19.92
C ASP A 670 -5.76 6.97 -18.90
N PHE A 671 -5.62 6.57 -17.64
CA PHE A 671 -5.09 7.41 -16.56
C PHE A 671 -3.56 7.60 -16.64
N ARG A 672 -2.82 6.55 -17.01
CA ARG A 672 -1.38 6.63 -17.33
C ARG A 672 -1.16 7.54 -18.54
N ARG A 673 -1.99 7.41 -19.58
CA ARG A 673 -1.96 8.33 -20.74
C ARG A 673 -2.21 9.79 -20.32
N ARG A 674 -3.20 10.05 -19.46
CA ARG A 674 -3.49 11.40 -18.90
C ARG A 674 -2.39 11.94 -17.98
N GLY A 675 -1.75 11.06 -17.20
CA GLY A 675 -0.64 11.42 -16.32
C GLY A 675 0.63 11.78 -17.11
N PHE A 676 0.98 10.99 -18.13
CA PHE A 676 2.10 11.31 -19.01
C PHE A 676 1.82 12.55 -19.86
N SER A 677 0.59 12.75 -20.35
CA SER A 677 0.22 13.97 -21.09
C SER A 677 0.21 15.24 -20.23
N LEU A 678 0.29 15.12 -18.90
CA LEU A 678 0.47 16.27 -18.02
C LEU A 678 1.88 16.86 -18.16
N PHE A 679 2.91 16.03 -18.35
CA PHE A 679 4.32 16.44 -18.25
C PHE A 679 5.15 16.18 -19.52
N ARG A 680 4.69 15.33 -20.43
CA ARG A 680 5.42 14.94 -21.64
C ARG A 680 4.64 15.27 -22.91
N THR A 681 5.39 15.57 -23.97
CA THR A 681 4.84 15.67 -25.33
C THR A 681 4.48 14.29 -25.86
N TYR A 682 3.61 14.26 -26.85
CA TYR A 682 3.34 13.07 -27.66
C TYR A 682 3.85 13.34 -29.07
N VAL A 683 4.71 12.46 -29.58
CA VAL A 683 5.49 12.63 -30.81
C VAL A 683 5.16 11.49 -31.75
N VAL A 684 5.02 11.80 -33.03
CA VAL A 684 4.93 10.82 -34.11
C VAL A 684 6.13 10.99 -35.03
N ASP A 685 6.77 9.89 -35.36
CA ASP A 685 7.94 9.85 -36.24
C ASP A 685 7.46 9.44 -37.63
N VAL A 686 7.80 10.22 -38.66
CA VAL A 686 7.46 9.96 -40.06
C VAL A 686 8.74 9.77 -40.83
N ARG A 687 8.98 8.57 -41.35
CA ARG A 687 10.10 8.31 -42.26
C ARG A 687 9.65 8.50 -43.70
N GLN A 688 10.44 9.21 -44.48
CA GLN A 688 10.25 9.45 -45.89
C GLN A 688 11.51 9.03 -46.63
N CYS A 689 11.41 8.05 -47.52
CA CYS A 689 12.51 7.60 -48.37
C CYS A 689 12.24 8.00 -49.81
N SER A 690 13.27 8.45 -50.54
CA SER A 690 13.14 8.88 -51.95
C SER A 690 12.71 7.77 -52.92
N GLY A 691 12.84 6.49 -52.53
CA GLY A 691 12.87 5.37 -53.47
C GLY A 691 14.25 5.21 -54.12
N ASP A 692 14.45 4.15 -54.91
CA ASP A 692 15.63 3.92 -55.74
C ASP A 692 15.23 3.72 -57.22
N GLN A 693 16.19 3.60 -58.14
CA GLN A 693 15.91 3.52 -59.58
C GLN A 693 15.59 2.10 -60.09
N THR A 694 15.29 1.13 -59.22
CA THR A 694 14.95 -0.24 -59.62
C THR A 694 13.42 -0.44 -59.72
N ASP A 695 12.97 -1.26 -60.68
CA ASP A 695 11.60 -1.28 -61.21
C ASP A 695 10.47 -1.48 -60.18
N ASP A 696 10.73 -2.08 -59.01
CA ASP A 696 9.73 -2.30 -57.95
C ASP A 696 9.82 -1.30 -56.77
N HIS A 697 10.87 -0.47 -56.72
CA HIS A 697 11.16 0.47 -55.62
C HIS A 697 11.44 1.92 -56.07
N GLY A 698 11.05 2.22 -57.32
CA GLY A 698 11.02 3.53 -57.99
C GLY A 698 10.34 4.69 -57.25
N GLN A 699 9.48 4.42 -56.27
CA GLN A 699 8.58 5.40 -55.67
C GLN A 699 8.98 5.79 -54.24
N THR A 700 8.59 7.00 -53.83
CA THR A 700 8.81 7.49 -52.47
C THR A 700 8.11 6.58 -51.45
N HIS A 701 8.85 6.09 -50.46
CA HIS A 701 8.28 5.33 -49.35
C HIS A 701 7.96 6.25 -48.17
N LEU A 702 6.80 6.03 -47.54
CA LEU A 702 6.40 6.74 -46.32
C LEU A 702 6.04 5.72 -45.23
N GLN A 703 6.58 5.93 -44.03
CA GLN A 703 6.20 5.17 -42.84
C GLN A 703 5.87 6.15 -41.72
N VAL A 704 4.63 6.09 -41.25
CA VAL A 704 4.22 6.76 -40.02
C VAL A 704 4.43 5.78 -38.87
N GLY A 705 5.36 6.10 -37.99
CA GLY A 705 5.66 5.34 -36.79
C GLY A 705 4.55 5.44 -35.76
N THR A 706 4.51 4.48 -34.84
CA THR A 706 3.58 4.51 -33.70
C THR A 706 3.87 5.73 -32.83
N PRO A 707 2.86 6.57 -32.50
CA PRO A 707 3.07 7.71 -31.64
C PRO A 707 3.62 7.32 -30.27
N ARG A 708 4.67 8.01 -29.83
CA ARG A 708 5.43 7.74 -28.60
C ARG A 708 5.50 8.97 -27.72
N TRP A 709 5.78 8.76 -26.43
CA TRP A 709 6.06 9.88 -25.54
C TRP A 709 7.38 10.53 -25.89
N GLY A 710 7.41 11.86 -25.92
CA GLY A 710 8.64 12.63 -26.03
C GLY A 710 9.50 12.46 -24.77
N GLY A 711 10.80 12.66 -24.95
CA GLY A 711 11.76 12.68 -23.86
C GLY A 711 11.55 13.87 -22.92
N PRO A 712 12.12 13.82 -21.70
CA PRO A 712 12.24 14.99 -20.84
C PRO A 712 12.99 16.11 -21.57
N VAL A 713 12.63 17.37 -21.27
CA VAL A 713 13.30 18.53 -21.88
C VAL A 713 14.48 18.95 -21.01
N GLN A 714 15.69 18.70 -21.51
CA GLN A 714 16.94 19.13 -20.89
C GLN A 714 17.78 19.90 -21.92
N LEU A 715 18.05 21.18 -21.65
CA LEU A 715 18.75 22.06 -22.57
C LEU A 715 20.24 22.08 -22.27
N SER A 716 21.02 21.78 -23.30
CA SER A 716 22.48 21.76 -23.27
C SER A 716 23.09 23.13 -23.52
N ALA A 717 24.41 23.24 -23.38
CA ALA A 717 25.17 24.42 -23.83
C ALA A 717 25.07 24.64 -25.34
N SER A 718 24.90 23.57 -26.13
CA SER A 718 24.71 23.66 -27.59
C SER A 718 23.36 24.32 -27.92
N ASP A 719 22.30 23.95 -27.21
CA ASP A 719 20.98 24.57 -27.37
C ASP A 719 21.01 26.05 -26.99
N PHE A 720 21.75 26.39 -25.93
CA PHE A 720 21.95 27.78 -25.53
C PHE A 720 22.58 28.60 -26.66
N ALA A 721 23.67 28.10 -27.25
CA ALA A 721 24.34 28.77 -28.36
C ALA A 721 23.44 28.90 -29.59
N ARG A 722 22.76 27.81 -29.99
CA ARG A 722 21.87 27.76 -31.17
C ARG A 722 20.70 28.74 -31.05
N HIS A 723 20.21 28.97 -29.84
CA HIS A 723 19.04 29.81 -29.60
C HIS A 723 19.36 31.16 -28.97
N ASP A 724 20.65 31.57 -28.97
CA ASP A 724 21.07 32.89 -28.49
C ASP A 724 20.58 33.15 -27.04
N GLY A 725 20.66 32.09 -26.22
CA GLY A 725 20.20 32.07 -24.83
C GLY A 725 18.71 32.36 -24.61
N LYS A 726 17.88 32.41 -25.65
CA LYS A 726 16.47 32.79 -25.55
C LYS A 726 15.58 31.55 -25.54
N LEU A 727 14.96 31.28 -24.39
CA LEU A 727 14.09 30.11 -24.22
C LEU A 727 12.88 30.15 -25.19
N ALA A 728 12.36 31.33 -25.50
CA ALA A 728 11.30 31.51 -26.49
C ALA A 728 11.72 31.08 -27.91
N LYS A 729 12.98 31.34 -28.30
CA LYS A 729 13.51 30.92 -29.61
C LYS A 729 13.62 29.40 -29.67
N TRP A 730 14.14 28.78 -28.61
CA TRP A 730 14.19 27.32 -28.48
C TRP A 730 12.80 26.69 -28.58
N PHE A 731 11.83 27.18 -27.79
CA PHE A 731 10.47 26.61 -27.77
C PHE A 731 9.80 26.67 -29.14
N ARG A 732 9.94 27.80 -29.84
CA ARG A 732 9.49 27.95 -31.22
C ARG A 732 10.21 26.98 -32.16
N SER A 733 11.52 26.82 -32.01
CA SER A 733 12.28 25.88 -32.81
C SER A 733 11.74 24.46 -32.65
N VAL A 734 11.55 23.98 -31.42
CA VAL A 734 11.10 22.61 -31.13
C VAL A 734 9.71 22.32 -31.69
N LEU A 735 8.78 23.28 -31.60
CA LEU A 735 7.46 23.09 -32.19
C LEU A 735 7.48 23.16 -33.73
N ASN A 736 8.49 23.79 -34.33
CA ASN A 736 8.67 23.89 -35.79
C ASN A 736 9.52 22.76 -36.35
N HIS A 737 10.31 22.08 -35.50
CA HIS A 737 11.40 21.25 -35.98
C HIS A 737 10.87 19.95 -36.56
N LYS A 738 11.02 19.80 -37.87
CA LYS A 738 11.24 18.49 -38.48
C LYS A 738 12.71 18.16 -38.24
N GLU A 739 13.06 17.43 -37.19
CA GLU A 739 14.44 16.91 -37.10
C GLU A 739 14.63 15.97 -38.27
N LEU A 740 15.54 16.29 -39.20
CA LEU A 740 15.89 15.46 -40.33
C LEU A 740 17.06 14.57 -39.91
N HIS A 741 16.80 13.31 -39.63
CA HIS A 741 17.87 12.32 -39.46
C HIS A 741 18.02 11.57 -40.77
N SER A 742 19.23 11.58 -41.34
CA SER A 742 19.55 10.73 -42.49
C SER A 742 19.55 9.26 -42.04
N CYS A 743 18.70 8.46 -42.65
CA CYS A 743 18.56 7.03 -42.43
C CYS A 743 18.74 6.26 -43.74
N LEU A 744 18.96 4.95 -43.63
CA LEU A 744 18.73 4.01 -44.73
C LEU A 744 17.24 3.68 -44.82
N CYS A 745 16.79 3.22 -45.98
CA CYS A 745 15.43 2.74 -46.15
C CYS A 745 15.17 1.57 -45.18
N TRP A 746 13.97 1.52 -44.60
CA TRP A 746 13.58 0.52 -43.61
C TRP A 746 12.91 -0.71 -44.23
N ARG A 747 12.77 -0.75 -45.57
CA ARG A 747 12.19 -1.91 -46.26
C ARG A 747 13.23 -3.02 -46.33
N GLN A 748 12.86 -4.16 -45.77
CA GLN A 748 13.68 -5.37 -45.80
C GLN A 748 12.84 -6.55 -46.26
N LEU A 749 13.47 -7.47 -46.97
CA LEU A 749 12.96 -8.79 -47.32
C LEU A 749 14.02 -9.80 -46.90
N ASP A 750 13.63 -10.78 -46.08
CA ASP A 750 14.52 -11.83 -45.56
C ASP A 750 15.80 -11.30 -44.87
N GLY A 751 15.72 -10.10 -44.29
CA GLY A 751 16.83 -9.44 -43.58
C GLY A 751 17.73 -8.59 -44.46
N GLU A 752 17.55 -8.59 -45.78
CA GLU A 752 18.29 -7.74 -46.71
C GLU A 752 17.53 -6.46 -47.04
N THR A 753 18.25 -5.35 -47.18
CA THR A 753 17.64 -4.05 -47.52
C THR A 753 17.30 -4.05 -49.00
N ILE A 754 16.02 -3.94 -49.32
CA ILE A 754 15.54 -3.99 -50.72
C ILE A 754 15.46 -2.61 -51.36
N CYS A 755 15.85 -1.55 -50.66
CA CYS A 755 15.84 -0.20 -51.22
C CYS A 755 16.99 0.67 -50.71
N ASP A 756 17.74 1.25 -51.64
CA ASP A 756 18.90 2.10 -51.36
C ASP A 756 18.56 3.61 -51.33
N GLY A 757 17.28 3.95 -51.41
CA GLY A 757 16.81 5.33 -51.40
C GLY A 757 17.16 6.10 -50.13
N LEU A 758 17.51 7.37 -50.26
CA LEU A 758 17.83 8.26 -49.15
C LEU A 758 16.60 8.42 -48.23
N CYS A 759 16.73 8.06 -46.96
CA CYS A 759 15.68 8.18 -45.96
C CYS A 759 15.90 9.40 -45.05
N ALA A 760 14.79 10.08 -44.79
CA ALA A 760 14.64 11.20 -43.88
C ALA A 760 13.64 10.81 -42.79
N LEU A 761 14.06 10.80 -41.54
CA LEU A 761 13.15 10.76 -40.40
C LEU A 761 12.67 12.18 -40.11
N HIS A 762 11.39 12.37 -39.82
CA HIS A 762 10.78 13.62 -39.38
C HIS A 762 9.96 13.38 -38.11
N SER A 763 10.29 14.06 -37.02
CA SER A 763 9.50 13.97 -35.77
C SER A 763 8.50 15.12 -35.65
N TYR A 764 7.23 14.81 -35.39
CA TYR A 764 6.16 15.79 -35.21
C TYR A 764 5.56 15.71 -33.81
N ILE A 765 5.45 16.85 -33.12
CA ILE A 765 4.75 16.95 -31.84
C ILE A 765 3.26 17.06 -32.10
N ILE A 766 2.50 16.02 -31.75
CA ILE A 766 1.04 15.98 -31.93
C ILE A 766 0.27 16.35 -30.66
N SER A 767 0.92 16.36 -29.49
CA SER A 767 0.33 16.89 -28.26
C SER A 767 1.40 17.50 -27.37
N ILE A 768 1.13 18.70 -26.86
CA ILE A 768 1.99 19.43 -25.89
C ILE A 768 1.57 19.11 -24.44
N PRO A 769 2.47 19.20 -23.44
CA PRO A 769 2.16 18.89 -22.03
C PRO A 769 1.33 19.99 -21.35
N ARG A 770 0.61 19.70 -20.26
CA ARG A 770 -0.06 20.77 -19.49
C ARG A 770 0.90 21.55 -18.60
N ILE A 771 1.95 20.87 -18.13
CA ILE A 771 3.03 21.43 -17.33
C ILE A 771 4.32 21.19 -18.11
N LEU A 772 4.86 22.26 -18.68
CA LEU A 772 6.14 22.22 -19.38
C LEU A 772 7.25 22.48 -18.36
N VAL A 773 8.02 21.44 -18.06
CA VAL A 773 9.22 21.53 -17.24
C VAL A 773 10.43 21.54 -18.17
N VAL A 774 11.35 22.49 -17.98
CA VAL A 774 12.57 22.63 -18.79
C VAL A 774 13.75 22.63 -17.84
N GLU A 775 14.57 21.60 -17.90
CA GLU A 775 15.83 21.52 -17.16
C GLU A 775 16.93 22.22 -17.97
N LEU A 776 17.72 23.07 -17.33
CA LEU A 776 18.75 23.90 -17.95
C LEU A 776 20.13 23.44 -17.47
N ALA A 777 21.11 23.46 -18.38
CA ALA A 777 22.50 23.31 -17.99
C ALA A 777 22.92 24.40 -17.00
N ALA A 778 23.48 23.99 -15.85
CA ALA A 778 23.75 24.86 -14.69
C ALA A 778 24.73 26.02 -14.95
N SER A 779 25.48 26.00 -16.07
CA SER A 779 26.45 27.04 -16.43
C SER A 779 25.91 28.13 -17.36
N GLN A 780 24.64 28.04 -17.82
CA GLN A 780 24.12 28.92 -18.87
C GLN A 780 22.99 29.84 -18.39
N PHE A 781 23.01 31.09 -18.85
CA PHE A 781 22.09 32.13 -18.37
C PHE A 781 20.97 32.41 -19.37
N TRP A 782 19.94 31.56 -19.35
CA TRP A 782 18.80 31.68 -20.24
C TRP A 782 17.94 32.92 -19.96
N HIS A 783 17.43 33.54 -21.02
CA HIS A 783 16.40 34.58 -20.96
C HIS A 783 15.01 33.93 -20.87
N ILE A 784 14.35 34.12 -19.73
CA ILE A 784 13.07 33.49 -19.39
C ILE A 784 11.90 34.45 -19.66
N PRO A 785 11.00 34.14 -20.62
CA PRO A 785 9.81 34.95 -20.87
C PRO A 785 8.69 34.69 -19.84
N ALA A 786 7.80 35.67 -19.66
CA ALA A 786 6.58 35.50 -18.85
C ALA A 786 5.63 34.45 -19.44
N SER A 787 5.61 34.33 -20.77
CA SER A 787 4.77 33.39 -21.49
C SER A 787 5.45 32.86 -22.75
N LEU A 788 5.07 31.64 -23.14
CA LEU A 788 5.50 30.99 -24.38
C LEU A 788 4.27 30.72 -25.26
N PRO A 789 4.03 31.51 -26.31
CA PRO A 789 2.98 31.21 -27.28
C PRO A 789 3.43 30.07 -28.22
N PRO A 790 2.51 29.20 -28.67
CA PRO A 790 2.76 28.29 -29.78
C PRO A 790 2.93 29.07 -31.09
N LEU A 791 3.43 28.39 -32.10
CA LEU A 791 3.92 29.01 -33.34
C LEU A 791 2.87 29.65 -34.24
N GLY A 792 1.60 29.25 -34.13
CA GLY A 792 0.54 29.71 -35.02
C GLY A 792 -0.23 30.90 -34.46
N THR A 793 -0.48 31.92 -35.30
CA THR A 793 -1.40 33.04 -34.98
C THR A 793 -2.80 32.53 -34.63
N THR A 794 -3.26 31.45 -35.27
CA THR A 794 -4.53 30.78 -34.97
C THR A 794 -4.57 30.18 -33.57
N LEU A 795 -3.52 29.44 -33.17
CA LEU A 795 -3.45 28.83 -31.84
C LEU A 795 -3.28 29.89 -30.73
N ALA A 796 -2.51 30.94 -31.00
CA ALA A 796 -2.37 32.08 -30.11
C ALA A 796 -3.70 32.84 -29.95
N ALA A 797 -4.46 33.05 -31.03
CA ALA A 797 -5.79 33.66 -31.00
C ALA A 797 -6.81 32.77 -30.26
N ALA A 798 -6.67 31.45 -30.36
CA ALA A 798 -7.45 30.48 -29.58
C ALA A 798 -7.04 30.38 -28.10
N GLY A 799 -6.10 31.21 -27.64
CA GLY A 799 -5.69 31.30 -26.24
C GLY A 799 -4.73 30.20 -25.78
N VAL A 800 -4.21 29.37 -26.68
CA VAL A 800 -3.19 28.37 -26.35
C VAL A 800 -1.90 29.11 -26.05
N ARG A 801 -1.45 29.12 -24.79
CA ARG A 801 -0.15 29.68 -24.38
C ARG A 801 0.32 29.03 -23.09
N TYR A 802 1.62 29.02 -22.87
CA TYR A 802 2.21 28.65 -21.59
C TYR A 802 2.50 29.90 -20.77
N ASP A 803 2.08 29.92 -19.51
CA ASP A 803 2.34 30.98 -18.55
C ASP A 803 3.38 30.49 -17.53
N LEU A 804 4.38 31.32 -17.23
CA LEU A 804 5.46 30.98 -16.30
C LEU A 804 4.92 30.89 -14.87
N VAL A 805 5.16 29.77 -14.20
CA VAL A 805 4.66 29.53 -12.84
C VAL A 805 5.76 29.21 -11.83
N GLY A 806 6.93 28.75 -12.27
CA GLY A 806 7.97 28.32 -11.35
C GLY A 806 9.39 28.36 -11.91
N LEU A 807 10.34 28.59 -11.00
CA LEU A 807 11.79 28.55 -11.20
C LEU A 807 12.39 27.71 -10.08
N ILE A 808 13.35 26.85 -10.41
CA ILE A 808 14.08 26.05 -9.43
C ILE A 808 15.56 26.37 -9.60
N TYR A 809 16.23 26.67 -8.50
CA TYR A 809 17.65 26.98 -8.45
C TYR A 809 18.40 25.91 -7.68
N SER A 810 19.67 25.71 -8.05
CA SER A 810 20.57 24.76 -7.41
C SER A 810 21.92 25.40 -7.12
N ASN A 811 22.55 25.03 -6.02
CA ASN A 811 23.95 25.37 -5.72
C ASN A 811 24.93 24.31 -6.26
N SER A 812 24.51 23.40 -7.15
CA SER A 812 25.32 22.25 -7.60
C SER A 812 26.71 22.62 -8.11
N VAL A 813 26.85 23.77 -8.78
CA VAL A 813 28.15 24.29 -9.23
C VAL A 813 29.05 24.66 -8.06
N LEU A 814 28.53 25.39 -7.08
CA LEU A 814 29.27 25.76 -5.87
C LEU A 814 29.62 24.53 -5.03
N ALA A 815 28.68 23.59 -4.90
CA ALA A 815 28.86 22.30 -4.23
C ALA A 815 30.00 21.49 -4.84
N ALA A 816 30.08 21.42 -6.18
CA ALA A 816 31.17 20.75 -6.88
C ALA A 816 32.54 21.42 -6.63
N GLN A 817 32.58 22.75 -6.50
CA GLN A 817 33.83 23.50 -6.27
C GLN A 817 34.30 23.45 -4.81
N THR A 818 33.36 23.40 -3.86
CA THR A 818 33.65 23.55 -2.41
C THR A 818 33.50 22.26 -1.62
N GLY A 819 32.99 21.19 -2.23
CA GLY A 819 32.63 19.95 -1.54
C GLY A 819 31.39 20.06 -0.65
N SER A 820 30.63 21.16 -0.75
CA SER A 820 29.41 21.37 0.04
C SER A 820 28.23 20.54 -0.48
N THR A 821 27.20 20.34 0.36
CA THR A 821 26.00 19.58 -0.01
C THR A 821 25.20 20.29 -1.10
N VAL A 822 24.74 19.54 -2.10
CA VAL A 822 23.83 20.06 -3.13
C VAL A 822 22.45 20.33 -2.53
N HIS A 823 21.97 21.55 -2.75
CA HIS A 823 20.71 22.07 -2.24
C HIS A 823 19.92 22.75 -3.37
N PHE A 824 18.60 22.59 -3.31
CA PHE A 824 17.67 23.17 -4.26
C PHE A 824 16.69 24.10 -3.54
N ILE A 825 16.45 25.24 -4.16
CA ILE A 825 15.43 26.19 -3.74
C ILE A 825 14.50 26.46 -4.92
N SER A 826 13.28 26.88 -4.64
CA SER A 826 12.28 27.13 -5.67
C SER A 826 11.64 28.49 -5.48
N ARG A 827 11.25 29.11 -6.59
CA ARG A 827 10.46 30.32 -6.64
C ARG A 827 9.24 30.05 -7.50
N TYR A 828 8.06 30.44 -7.06
CA TYR A 828 6.84 30.25 -7.84
C TYR A 828 5.92 31.45 -7.76
N ALA A 829 5.05 31.59 -8.77
CA ALA A 829 4.05 32.63 -8.83
C ALA A 829 2.64 32.04 -8.79
N LEU A 830 1.73 32.73 -8.11
CA LEU A 830 0.30 32.44 -8.16
C LEU A 830 -0.35 33.05 -9.41
N PRO A 831 -1.58 32.65 -9.77
CA PRO A 831 -2.29 33.23 -10.91
C PRO A 831 -2.47 34.76 -10.86
N ASP A 832 -2.49 35.33 -9.65
CA ASP A 832 -2.53 36.78 -9.40
C ASP A 832 -1.14 37.45 -9.42
N GLN A 833 -0.11 36.73 -9.89
CA GLN A 833 1.27 37.16 -10.05
C GLN A 833 2.03 37.43 -8.74
N ARG A 834 1.48 37.11 -7.56
CA ARG A 834 2.26 37.14 -6.31
C ARG A 834 3.35 36.07 -6.33
N VAL A 835 4.57 36.45 -5.94
CA VAL A 835 5.76 35.60 -6.02
C VAL A 835 6.18 35.13 -4.64
N PHE A 836 6.53 33.85 -4.56
CA PHE A 836 6.94 33.19 -3.33
C PHE A 836 8.27 32.47 -3.52
N ASP A 837 9.16 32.61 -2.55
CA ASP A 837 10.42 31.88 -2.44
C ASP A 837 10.28 30.75 -1.43
N HIS A 838 10.65 29.54 -1.82
CA HIS A 838 10.59 28.34 -0.98
C HIS A 838 11.96 27.66 -0.93
N ASP A 839 12.50 27.60 0.27
CA ASP A 839 13.69 26.84 0.62
C ASP A 839 13.28 25.81 1.69
N GLY A 840 13.55 24.53 1.43
CA GLY A 840 13.20 23.45 2.33
C GLY A 840 13.96 23.42 3.67
N LEU A 841 15.07 24.16 3.77
CA LEU A 841 15.94 24.24 4.95
C LEU A 841 15.77 25.57 5.72
N SER A 842 15.35 26.63 5.03
CA SER A 842 15.13 27.96 5.63
C SER A 842 13.66 28.21 5.97
N ASN A 843 13.37 29.17 6.86
CA ASN A 843 12.00 29.59 7.21
C ASN A 843 11.10 28.42 7.67
N GLY A 844 11.68 27.38 8.29
CA GLY A 844 10.96 26.17 8.66
C GLY A 844 10.38 25.40 7.45
N GLY A 845 10.81 25.70 6.23
CA GLY A 845 10.25 25.18 4.99
C GLY A 845 8.92 25.82 4.57
N TRP A 846 8.62 27.03 5.05
CA TRP A 846 7.53 27.86 4.53
C TRP A 846 7.96 28.62 3.29
N ALA A 847 7.00 28.86 2.38
CA ALA A 847 7.21 29.77 1.27
C ALA A 847 7.05 31.22 1.78
N VAL A 848 8.00 32.08 1.43
CA VAL A 848 8.02 33.49 1.83
C VAL A 848 7.52 34.32 0.68
N HIS A 849 6.51 35.15 0.95
CA HIS A 849 6.00 36.10 -0.04
C HIS A 849 6.98 37.27 -0.22
N SER A 850 7.36 37.53 -1.46
CA SER A 850 8.31 38.59 -1.81
C SER A 850 7.56 39.89 -2.14
N SER A 851 6.92 40.47 -1.11
CA SER A 851 5.96 41.59 -1.21
C SER A 851 6.52 42.90 -1.80
N SER A 852 7.85 43.08 -1.78
CA SER A 852 8.51 44.33 -2.21
C SER A 852 8.84 44.39 -3.71
N THR A 853 8.44 43.40 -4.51
CA THR A 853 8.92 43.25 -5.89
C THR A 853 7.87 42.72 -6.84
N THR A 854 7.92 43.14 -8.11
CA THR A 854 6.96 42.71 -9.16
C THR A 854 7.32 41.36 -9.76
N PHE A 855 6.33 40.58 -10.20
CA PHE A 855 6.50 39.35 -10.97
C PHE A 855 7.55 39.47 -12.09
N LYS A 856 7.46 40.52 -12.91
CA LYS A 856 8.37 40.74 -14.04
C LYS A 856 9.84 40.80 -13.60
N ARG A 857 10.15 41.47 -12.49
CA ARG A 857 11.52 41.60 -11.96
C ARG A 857 12.04 40.32 -11.32
N MET A 858 11.16 39.49 -10.76
CA MET A 858 11.56 38.30 -10.00
C MET A 858 11.58 37.01 -10.81
N MET A 859 10.73 36.91 -11.84
CA MET A 859 10.45 35.68 -12.57
C MET A 859 10.95 35.71 -14.02
N THR A 860 11.13 36.89 -14.62
CA THR A 860 11.36 37.03 -16.07
C THR A 860 12.67 37.74 -16.38
N GLY A 861 13.14 37.59 -17.61
CA GLY A 861 14.37 38.22 -18.10
C GLY A 861 15.58 37.29 -18.04
N ALA A 862 16.78 37.87 -18.10
CA ALA A 862 18.02 37.11 -17.95
C ALA A 862 18.08 36.47 -16.56
N SER A 863 18.35 35.17 -16.48
CA SER A 863 18.39 34.45 -15.20
C SER A 863 19.42 35.00 -14.21
N THR A 864 20.47 35.69 -14.68
CA THR A 864 21.44 36.43 -13.86
C THR A 864 20.86 37.64 -13.12
N LYS A 865 19.76 38.20 -13.63
CA LYS A 865 19.15 39.44 -13.11
C LYS A 865 17.96 39.16 -12.19
N ALA A 866 17.65 37.89 -11.94
CA ALA A 866 16.60 37.51 -11.01
C ALA A 866 16.98 38.00 -9.60
N GLN A 867 16.17 38.90 -9.05
CA GLN A 867 16.43 39.50 -7.74
C GLN A 867 16.27 38.47 -6.61
N ASN A 868 16.97 38.67 -5.50
CA ASN A 868 16.87 37.85 -4.28
C ASN A 868 17.19 36.35 -4.50
N VAL A 869 18.03 36.02 -5.47
CA VAL A 869 18.62 34.68 -5.58
C VAL A 869 19.87 34.62 -4.69
N PRO A 870 19.98 33.67 -3.75
CA PRO A 870 21.15 33.58 -2.88
C PRO A 870 22.45 33.39 -3.67
N PRO A 871 23.58 33.96 -3.22
CA PRO A 871 24.88 33.75 -3.87
C PRO A 871 25.21 32.26 -4.02
N GLY A 872 25.76 31.89 -5.17
CA GLY A 872 26.14 30.50 -5.47
C GLY A 872 25.01 29.62 -6.02
N TYR A 873 23.77 30.13 -6.11
CA TYR A 873 22.68 29.43 -6.75
C TYR A 873 22.54 29.82 -8.22
N THR A 874 22.29 28.83 -9.06
CA THR A 874 22.07 28.99 -10.50
C THR A 874 20.71 28.42 -10.88
N LEU A 875 20.07 29.01 -11.90
CA LEU A 875 18.78 28.53 -12.38
C LEU A 875 18.94 27.14 -13.00
N HIS A 876 18.26 26.16 -12.43
CA HIS A 876 18.31 24.76 -12.85
C HIS A 876 17.07 24.35 -13.66
N THR A 877 15.88 24.82 -13.28
CA THR A 877 14.63 24.41 -13.96
C THR A 877 13.66 25.56 -14.09
N VAL A 878 12.91 25.55 -15.19
CA VAL A 878 11.81 26.47 -15.45
C VAL A 878 10.52 25.68 -15.64
N VAL A 879 9.42 26.14 -15.05
CA VAL A 879 8.13 25.48 -15.08
C VAL A 879 7.08 26.43 -15.64
N TYR A 880 6.42 26.01 -16.71
CA TYR A 880 5.27 26.70 -17.29
C TYR A 880 4.00 25.87 -17.19
N HIS A 881 2.87 26.55 -17.08
CA HIS A 881 1.53 25.98 -17.12
C HIS A 881 0.82 26.36 -18.41
N LEU A 882 0.19 25.40 -19.08
CA LEU A 882 -0.61 25.64 -20.29
C LEU A 882 -1.93 26.32 -19.91
N ALA A 883 -2.09 27.59 -20.25
CA ALA A 883 -3.33 28.34 -20.12
C ALA A 883 -4.47 27.60 -20.85
N GLY A 884 -5.61 27.42 -20.19
CA GLY A 884 -6.72 26.61 -20.70
C GLY A 884 -6.57 25.10 -20.54
N GLY A 885 -5.42 24.60 -20.06
CA GLY A 885 -5.22 23.21 -19.65
C GLY A 885 -5.56 22.19 -20.74
N GLU A 886 -6.46 21.25 -20.43
CA GLU A 886 -6.86 20.19 -21.36
C GLU A 886 -7.54 20.73 -22.63
N GLN A 887 -8.31 21.81 -22.52
CA GLN A 887 -8.96 22.43 -23.67
C GLN A 887 -7.92 22.95 -24.66
N ALA A 888 -6.87 23.61 -24.17
CA ALA A 888 -5.77 24.07 -25.01
C ALA A 888 -4.97 22.93 -25.64
N GLN A 889 -4.82 21.78 -24.96
CA GLN A 889 -4.24 20.58 -25.57
C GLN A 889 -5.09 20.02 -26.71
N ARG A 890 -6.42 20.06 -26.59
CA ARG A 890 -7.34 19.62 -27.65
C ARG A 890 -7.26 20.56 -28.85
N VAL A 891 -7.25 21.87 -28.61
CA VAL A 891 -7.08 22.90 -29.64
C VAL A 891 -5.74 22.78 -30.37
N PHE A 892 -4.66 22.39 -29.69
CA PHE A 892 -3.38 22.13 -30.34
C PHE A 892 -3.36 20.86 -31.20
N ARG A 893 -4.14 19.84 -30.83
CA ARG A 893 -4.22 18.56 -31.56
C ARG A 893 -5.05 18.64 -32.84
N GLN A 894 -6.09 19.47 -32.82
CA GLN A 894 -6.95 19.77 -33.96
C GLN A 894 -6.19 20.66 -34.93
#